data_AF-A0A915ASF6-F1
#
_entry.id   AF-A0A915ASF6-F1
#
_cell.length_a   1.000
_cell.length_b   1.000
_cell.length_c   1.000
_cell.angle_alpha   90.00
_cell.angle_beta   90.00
_cell.angle_gamma   90.00
#
_symmetry.space_group_name_H-M   'P 1'
#
loop_
_entity.id
_entity.type
_entity.pdbx_description
1 polymer ?
#
loop_
_entity_poly.entity_id
_entity_poly.type
_entity_poly.pdbx_seq_one_letter_code
_entity_poly.pdbx_strand_id
1 'polypeptide(L)'
;MVDSFGEVELMFAAGYAQAPSRTIRIPNGALRSLESDEAESSAGCFDFGEETAFKDRFIIWRARGPNLGVEERSVECDLINGTSLCVNFTRAHVVPGTHFEFANGKLVFIVPTQTSLHRFFVQMPKEDPSGFKRSFVSQLEEQTPISLYHDCYELTTQGCVSRAAIVHSTSDGTTAACHMGDGRIVMVQMHHVLGAMPEVTENVMKGDGFLYRMMKYNNHRYLAAIAPCKIAGQVFFYVLFKDAHLHVYSKTGKAFSDNLPNLFGCDVSDGGELVAAIDLKVHDCGGRVYVTAQLQGDCNSMVLIGNAVSAKTEDYGGLMAPFTTLAVPNVDVLDFAMMARGVELKVLALCRTTEGRYCVMTAALESSSGAVVQEWEEVSKARAFNAEIDCLMAQRLGPCAMKRSRIFNADNFSFDVIVRSLQLVCKHQASESPFLKLEHNDWKGLIKTVDQYISSSQFDQHHMSREERSLLMGNRNNEVPLKRFWTALEKNCEQLQEAACRPLALWCSNSLGLYGTIQQGRLTVCHVCDEQMEWVRALTVGRCKSRVVNSDALQSCMSIAARFAANEMVPDSLSIEEMNEFSRRFPQTSHLIENLIRKFAEMTPVDFTTHLVDMRVPYGGSFTSGLLAASLRRQVDDRLTFSHRLIACIAVARTVLQTEEFISGRDTRWDTTLNIHEKTLHNVNRQYTVLSQAAAIRVANGTEHETSLAEAFFSGTGLTAIEGFAHAKTYLDDDMEGEGEDGDDDLEESMRASQWERNSMSSPYAQFLSRLMSSTIVALWPESPALLLPKFLTSGHCYAALLEYCQLNEPYIKELVSAFRFFEGVAYCGLSQPDRALHSFLDALDGMEQHDEALGGVLYVLGASSKPPSITEFFLKVMAIMESHNYGEQLVQLGRLALRKSPPDDPLLPTIYTTIFKHELMTERFADSLRTLLKNPSIDDRKMCLRELLAKLVDGNQKRALINIDYSSMENQVIDILEGRARAADVAEDGG
;
A
#
# COMPACT_ATOMS: atom_id res chain seq x y z
N MET A 1 -4.81 9.93 20.57
CA MET A 1 -4.88 11.11 19.66
C MET A 1 -3.55 11.30 18.96
N VAL A 2 -2.43 11.37 19.70
CA VAL A 2 -1.09 11.56 19.14
C VAL A 2 -0.56 10.31 18.41
N ASP A 3 -1.00 9.12 18.83
CA ASP A 3 -0.60 7.85 18.22
C ASP A 3 -1.16 7.64 16.80
N SER A 4 -2.16 8.46 16.40
CA SER A 4 -2.77 8.38 15.07
C SER A 4 -1.89 8.99 13.97
N PHE A 5 -0.99 9.92 14.30
CA PHE A 5 -0.17 10.65 13.32
C PHE A 5 1.32 10.34 13.49
N GLY A 6 1.62 9.09 13.84
CA GLY A 6 2.96 8.55 13.94
C GLY A 6 3.34 7.66 12.78
N GLU A 7 4.39 6.89 13.00
CA GLU A 7 4.74 5.79 12.10
C GLU A 7 3.68 4.69 12.17
N VAL A 8 3.33 4.16 11.01
CA VAL A 8 2.34 3.11 10.86
C VAL A 8 2.94 1.93 10.11
N GLU A 9 2.70 0.72 10.59
CA GLU A 9 3.02 -0.52 9.90
C GLU A 9 1.89 -0.83 8.90
N LEU A 10 2.13 -0.60 7.61
CA LEU A 10 1.17 -0.79 6.52
C LEU A 10 1.13 -2.23 6.01
N MET A 11 -0.08 -2.63 5.59
CA MET A 11 -0.39 -3.94 5.01
C MET A 11 -1.14 -3.71 3.69
N PHE A 12 -0.74 -4.41 2.64
CA PHE A 12 -1.32 -4.29 1.30
C PHE A 12 -1.12 -5.59 0.50
N ALA A 13 -1.96 -5.82 -0.52
CA ALA A 13 -2.01 -7.08 -1.26
C ALA A 13 -0.67 -7.47 -1.89
N ALA A 14 0.06 -6.52 -2.51
CA ALA A 14 1.37 -6.80 -3.07
C ALA A 14 2.40 -7.22 -2.01
N GLY A 15 2.16 -6.96 -0.72
CA GLY A 15 2.98 -7.36 0.42
C GLY A 15 2.94 -8.85 0.76
N TYR A 16 1.93 -9.62 0.31
CA TYR A 16 1.86 -11.06 0.60
C TYR A 16 3.05 -11.83 0.02
N ALA A 17 3.46 -12.89 0.71
CA ALA A 17 4.50 -13.78 0.24
C ALA A 17 4.04 -14.47 -1.05
N GLN A 18 4.87 -14.41 -2.09
CA GLN A 18 4.54 -14.98 -3.39
C GLN A 18 4.74 -16.49 -3.36
N ALA A 19 3.74 -17.24 -3.82
CA ALA A 19 3.91 -18.67 -4.05
C ALA A 19 5.14 -18.91 -4.96
N PRO A 20 6.00 -19.90 -4.64
CA PRO A 20 7.21 -20.12 -5.40
C PRO A 20 6.84 -20.49 -6.82
N SER A 21 7.26 -19.67 -7.78
CA SER A 21 7.06 -19.94 -9.20
C SER A 21 7.75 -21.22 -9.64
N ARG A 22 8.79 -21.62 -8.90
CA ARG A 22 9.60 -22.82 -9.14
C ARG A 22 10.30 -23.31 -7.89
N THR A 23 10.69 -24.58 -7.92
CA THR A 23 11.48 -25.20 -6.86
C THR A 23 12.70 -25.90 -7.44
N ILE A 24 13.91 -25.50 -7.03
CA ILE A 24 15.16 -26.17 -7.39
C ILE A 24 15.53 -27.12 -6.26
N ARG A 25 15.88 -28.36 -6.59
CA ARG A 25 16.32 -29.36 -5.61
C ARG A 25 17.82 -29.56 -5.69
N ILE A 26 18.50 -29.31 -4.57
CA ILE A 26 19.94 -29.56 -4.44
C ILE A 26 20.14 -30.88 -3.71
N PRO A 27 20.75 -31.89 -4.37
CA PRO A 27 21.08 -33.15 -3.72
C PRO A 27 22.26 -32.95 -2.76
N ASN A 28 22.06 -33.28 -1.48
CA ASN A 28 23.16 -33.37 -0.51
C ASN A 28 23.57 -34.83 -0.29
N GLY A 29 24.81 -35.03 0.15
CA GLY A 29 25.41 -36.34 0.43
C GLY A 29 24.66 -37.17 1.48
N ALA A 30 25.11 -38.42 1.70
CA ALA A 30 24.46 -39.36 2.62
C ALA A 30 24.41 -38.85 4.07
N LEU A 31 23.35 -39.23 4.83
CA LEU A 31 23.16 -38.88 6.23
C LEU A 31 24.43 -39.21 7.06
N ARG A 32 25.12 -38.19 7.58
CA ARG A 32 25.68 -38.29 8.93
C ARG A 32 24.48 -38.32 9.87
N SER A 33 24.47 -39.15 10.92
CA SER A 33 23.31 -39.23 11.83
C SER A 33 23.05 -37.85 12.42
N LEU A 34 22.11 -37.10 11.83
CA LEU A 34 21.64 -35.84 12.36
C LEU A 34 20.92 -36.21 13.65
N GLU A 35 21.50 -35.86 14.80
CA GLU A 35 20.67 -35.70 16.00
C GLU A 35 19.56 -34.73 15.60
N SER A 36 18.33 -35.07 15.97
CA SER A 36 17.07 -34.53 15.45
C SER A 36 16.79 -33.06 15.80
N ASP A 37 17.82 -32.24 15.98
CA ASP A 37 17.68 -30.83 16.31
C ASP A 37 17.26 -30.06 15.06
N GLU A 38 15.98 -29.67 15.03
CA GLU A 38 15.43 -28.76 14.03
C GLU A 38 16.26 -27.47 14.02
N ALA A 39 16.85 -27.13 12.86
CA ALA A 39 17.55 -25.87 12.73
C ALA A 39 16.59 -24.68 12.89
N GLU A 40 17.09 -23.62 13.53
CA GLU A 40 16.37 -22.37 13.73
C GLU A 40 15.99 -21.74 12.38
N SER A 41 14.73 -21.31 12.26
CA SER A 41 14.28 -20.60 11.07
C SER A 41 14.89 -19.19 11.03
N SER A 42 15.21 -18.70 9.84
CA SER A 42 15.78 -17.35 9.68
C SER A 42 15.18 -16.66 8.46
N ALA A 43 15.20 -15.34 8.46
CA ALA A 43 14.75 -14.52 7.35
C ALA A 43 15.63 -13.28 7.24
N GLY A 44 15.59 -12.63 6.09
CA GLY A 44 16.34 -11.39 5.88
C GLY A 44 16.01 -10.73 4.56
N CYS A 45 16.67 -9.59 4.34
CA CYS A 45 16.57 -8.80 3.14
C CYS A 45 17.94 -8.50 2.54
N PHE A 46 17.93 -8.13 1.26
CA PHE A 46 19.09 -7.64 0.54
C PHE A 46 18.65 -6.53 -0.40
N ASP A 47 19.36 -5.40 -0.38
CA ASP A 47 19.22 -4.34 -1.37
C ASP A 47 20.51 -4.22 -2.20
N PHE A 48 20.38 -3.67 -3.41
CA PHE A 48 21.52 -3.58 -4.33
C PHE A 48 22.40 -2.34 -4.10
N GLY A 49 22.08 -1.49 -3.13
CA GLY A 49 22.80 -0.23 -2.87
C GLY A 49 22.51 0.89 -3.88
N GLU A 50 22.74 2.14 -3.46
CA GLU A 50 22.38 3.37 -4.20
C GLU A 50 23.18 3.59 -5.49
N GLU A 51 24.42 3.11 -5.55
CA GLU A 51 25.32 3.31 -6.69
C GLU A 51 25.03 2.37 -7.86
N THR A 52 24.08 1.44 -7.70
CA THR A 52 23.77 0.45 -8.74
C THR A 52 22.57 0.84 -9.59
N ALA A 53 22.54 0.31 -10.82
CA ALA A 53 21.39 0.42 -11.71
C ALA A 53 20.15 -0.38 -11.22
N PHE A 54 20.27 -1.12 -10.11
CA PHE A 54 19.23 -1.97 -9.54
C PHE A 54 18.76 -1.48 -8.17
N LYS A 55 19.05 -0.21 -7.83
CA LYS A 55 18.64 0.43 -6.58
C LYS A 55 17.12 0.47 -6.37
N ASP A 56 16.34 0.25 -7.42
CA ASP A 56 14.88 0.11 -7.38
C ASP A 56 14.42 -1.28 -6.91
N ARG A 57 15.34 -2.24 -6.77
CA ARG A 57 15.04 -3.64 -6.46
C ARG A 57 15.54 -4.03 -5.08
N PHE A 58 14.88 -5.05 -4.52
CA PHE A 58 15.29 -5.68 -3.28
C PHE A 58 14.84 -7.14 -3.26
N ILE A 59 15.51 -7.94 -2.43
CA ILE A 59 15.25 -9.36 -2.24
C ILE A 59 14.85 -9.61 -0.80
N ILE A 60 13.81 -10.40 -0.60
CA ILE A 60 13.40 -10.95 0.69
C ILE A 60 13.59 -12.46 0.66
N TRP A 61 14.12 -13.03 1.72
CA TRP A 61 14.28 -14.48 1.82
C TRP A 61 13.81 -15.03 3.16
N ARG A 62 13.35 -16.30 3.14
CA ARG A 62 12.85 -17.04 4.31
C ARG A 62 13.42 -18.46 4.27
N ALA A 63 14.20 -18.82 5.28
CA ALA A 63 14.75 -20.16 5.47
C ALA A 63 13.96 -20.91 6.55
N ARG A 64 13.38 -22.06 6.18
CA ARG A 64 12.65 -22.94 7.11
C ARG A 64 12.94 -24.39 6.78
N GLY A 65 13.60 -25.06 7.72
CA GLY A 65 14.05 -26.44 7.54
C GLY A 65 14.92 -26.56 6.29
N PRO A 66 14.62 -27.47 5.33
CA PRO A 66 15.41 -27.62 4.11
C PRO A 66 15.09 -26.60 3.01
N ASN A 67 14.13 -25.70 3.21
CA ASN A 67 13.65 -24.79 2.16
C ASN A 67 14.16 -23.37 2.39
N LEU A 68 14.73 -22.78 1.35
CA LEU A 68 14.98 -21.35 1.23
C LEU A 68 14.03 -20.76 0.19
N GLY A 69 13.06 -19.96 0.63
CA GLY A 69 12.25 -19.12 -0.26
C GLY A 69 12.96 -17.80 -0.52
N VAL A 70 13.02 -17.36 -1.77
CA VAL A 70 13.62 -16.10 -2.20
C VAL A 70 12.63 -15.37 -3.10
N GLU A 71 12.34 -14.11 -2.78
CA GLU A 71 11.43 -13.23 -3.53
C GLU A 71 12.17 -11.96 -3.94
N GLU A 72 12.14 -11.62 -5.23
CA GLU A 72 12.64 -10.36 -5.75
C GLU A 72 11.47 -9.41 -6.05
N ARG A 73 11.63 -8.15 -5.66
CA ARG A 73 10.64 -7.08 -5.84
C ARG A 73 11.31 -5.84 -6.42
N SER A 74 10.54 -5.02 -7.13
CA SER A 74 10.96 -3.71 -7.64
C SER A 74 9.89 -2.66 -7.30
N VAL A 75 10.34 -1.46 -6.96
CA VAL A 75 9.48 -0.27 -6.78
C VAL A 75 9.23 0.47 -8.09
N GLU A 76 10.08 0.27 -9.10
CA GLU A 76 9.99 1.01 -10.37
C GLU A 76 8.95 0.40 -11.33
N CYS A 77 8.99 -0.92 -11.52
CA CYS A 77 8.09 -1.61 -12.43
C CYS A 77 7.95 -3.09 -12.04
N ASP A 78 6.87 -3.73 -12.47
CA ASP A 78 6.70 -5.16 -12.25
C ASP A 78 7.72 -5.99 -13.04
N LEU A 79 8.32 -6.96 -12.35
CA LEU A 79 9.31 -7.86 -12.94
C LEU A 79 8.60 -9.03 -13.62
N ILE A 80 8.96 -9.32 -14.86
CA ILE A 80 8.32 -10.40 -15.63
C ILE A 80 8.96 -11.75 -15.29
N ASN A 81 8.10 -12.74 -15.04
CA ASN A 81 8.39 -14.17 -14.84
C ASN A 81 9.36 -14.48 -13.69
N GLY A 82 8.98 -15.41 -12.82
CA GLY A 82 9.92 -16.10 -11.94
C GLY A 82 10.48 -15.28 -10.78
N THR A 83 9.72 -14.32 -10.22
CA THR A 83 10.11 -13.44 -9.11
C THR A 83 10.23 -14.14 -7.76
N SER A 84 9.68 -15.36 -7.62
CA SER A 84 9.73 -16.16 -6.41
C SER A 84 10.32 -17.54 -6.67
N LEU A 85 11.33 -17.94 -5.90
CA LEU A 85 12.09 -19.18 -6.04
C LEU A 85 12.13 -19.91 -4.70
N CYS A 86 11.88 -21.23 -4.70
CA CYS A 86 12.23 -22.09 -3.58
C CYS A 86 13.47 -22.93 -3.92
N VAL A 87 14.50 -22.89 -3.08
CA VAL A 87 15.64 -23.80 -3.14
C VAL A 87 15.51 -24.82 -2.01
N ASN A 88 15.36 -26.09 -2.37
CA ASN A 88 15.24 -27.20 -1.42
C ASN A 88 16.57 -27.96 -1.31
N PHE A 89 17.15 -27.96 -0.11
CA PHE A 89 18.35 -28.71 0.24
C PHE A 89 17.94 -30.08 0.77
N THR A 90 17.89 -31.07 -0.12
CA THR A 90 17.36 -32.39 0.22
C THR A 90 18.16 -33.01 1.37
N ARG A 91 17.50 -33.32 2.50
CA ARG A 91 18.09 -33.94 3.71
C ARG A 91 19.08 -33.08 4.52
N ALA A 92 19.13 -31.76 4.31
CA ALA A 92 19.88 -30.86 5.20
C ALA A 92 19.05 -29.63 5.53
N HIS A 93 19.03 -29.24 6.81
CA HIS A 93 18.37 -27.99 7.19
C HIS A 93 19.29 -26.80 6.91
N VAL A 94 18.70 -25.72 6.42
CA VAL A 94 19.34 -24.40 6.30
C VAL A 94 19.48 -23.83 7.71
N VAL A 95 20.68 -23.34 8.04
CA VAL A 95 20.97 -22.73 9.34
C VAL A 95 21.03 -21.20 9.21
N PRO A 96 20.84 -20.43 10.29
CA PRO A 96 20.97 -18.98 10.21
C PRO A 96 22.36 -18.57 9.72
N GLY A 97 22.41 -17.63 8.77
CA GLY A 97 23.65 -17.18 8.12
C GLY A 97 23.60 -17.02 6.60
N THR A 98 22.44 -17.20 5.97
CA THR A 98 22.25 -16.92 4.54
C THR A 98 22.66 -15.48 4.22
N HIS A 99 23.46 -15.32 3.17
CA HIS A 99 24.04 -14.02 2.79
C HIS A 99 23.91 -13.79 1.30
N PHE A 100 23.59 -12.55 0.92
CA PHE A 100 23.49 -12.08 -0.47
C PHE A 100 24.51 -10.96 -0.68
N GLU A 101 25.13 -10.95 -1.84
CA GLU A 101 26.12 -9.95 -2.27
C GLU A 101 25.94 -9.68 -3.77
N PHE A 102 26.04 -8.43 -4.19
CA PHE A 102 26.03 -8.07 -5.61
C PHE A 102 27.40 -7.53 -6.02
N ALA A 103 28.09 -8.26 -6.89
CA ALA A 103 29.43 -7.87 -7.32
C ALA A 103 29.72 -8.28 -8.77
N ASN A 104 30.46 -7.44 -9.50
CA ASN A 104 30.80 -7.64 -10.92
C ASN A 104 29.59 -7.97 -11.83
N GLY A 105 28.43 -7.35 -11.57
CA GLY A 105 27.21 -7.59 -12.34
C GLY A 105 26.56 -8.96 -12.10
N LYS A 106 26.99 -9.69 -11.06
CA LYS A 106 26.43 -10.97 -10.63
C LYS A 106 25.85 -10.84 -9.23
N LEU A 107 24.66 -11.39 -9.04
CA LEU A 107 24.09 -11.62 -7.73
C LEU A 107 24.62 -12.96 -7.20
N VAL A 108 25.27 -12.93 -6.05
CA VAL A 108 25.81 -14.12 -5.38
C VAL A 108 25.04 -14.30 -4.08
N PHE A 109 24.44 -15.48 -3.87
CA PHE A 109 23.87 -15.82 -2.58
C PHE A 109 24.45 -17.12 -2.05
N ILE A 110 24.82 -17.09 -0.78
CA ILE A 110 25.50 -18.16 -0.08
C ILE A 110 24.57 -18.69 1.01
N VAL A 111 24.36 -20.00 1.01
CA VAL A 111 23.41 -20.67 1.91
C VAL A 111 24.17 -21.71 2.74
N PRO A 112 24.30 -21.49 4.07
CA PRO A 112 24.84 -22.50 4.97
C PRO A 112 23.76 -23.52 5.33
N THR A 113 24.12 -24.80 5.27
CA THR A 113 23.34 -25.90 5.85
C THR A 113 24.08 -26.47 7.06
N GLN A 114 23.45 -27.43 7.75
CA GLN A 114 24.08 -28.16 8.84
C GLN A 114 25.41 -28.85 8.46
N THR A 115 25.69 -29.08 7.17
CA THR A 115 26.85 -29.88 6.73
C THR A 115 27.68 -29.26 5.61
N SER A 116 27.15 -28.23 4.94
CA SER A 116 27.74 -27.70 3.70
C SER A 116 27.48 -26.21 3.52
N LEU A 117 28.37 -25.56 2.77
CA LEU A 117 28.18 -24.20 2.26
C LEU A 117 27.87 -24.27 0.76
N HIS A 118 26.76 -23.66 0.34
CA HIS A 118 26.35 -23.60 -1.06
C HIS A 118 26.47 -22.17 -1.57
N ARG A 119 27.02 -21.97 -2.77
CA ARG A 119 27.07 -20.65 -3.43
C ARG A 119 26.32 -20.73 -4.74
N PHE A 120 25.50 -19.73 -5.00
CA PHE A 120 24.77 -19.54 -6.24
C PHE A 120 25.22 -18.23 -6.86
N PHE A 121 25.51 -18.25 -8.15
CA PHE A 121 25.93 -17.08 -8.89
C PHE A 121 24.97 -16.87 -10.05
N VAL A 122 24.34 -15.71 -10.06
CA VAL A 122 23.29 -15.35 -11.00
C VAL A 122 23.78 -14.17 -11.81
N GLN A 123 23.98 -14.39 -13.11
CA GLN A 123 24.28 -13.31 -14.04
C GLN A 123 23.01 -12.54 -14.37
N MET A 124 23.14 -11.22 -14.52
CA MET A 124 22.04 -10.38 -15.02
C MET A 124 21.47 -10.91 -16.34
N PRO A 125 20.13 -11.01 -16.47
CA PRO A 125 19.50 -11.18 -17.77
C PRO A 125 19.89 -10.02 -18.69
N LYS A 126 20.20 -10.30 -19.97
CA LYS A 126 20.32 -9.22 -20.96
C LYS A 126 18.97 -8.49 -21.05
N GLU A 127 19.01 -7.15 -21.09
CA GLU A 127 17.80 -6.35 -21.25
C GLU A 127 17.02 -6.82 -22.47
N ASP A 128 15.73 -7.02 -22.28
CA ASP A 128 14.85 -7.43 -23.35
C ASP A 128 14.68 -6.24 -24.32
N PRO A 129 14.85 -6.41 -25.65
CA PRO A 129 14.62 -5.33 -26.61
C PRO A 129 13.20 -4.74 -26.55
N SER A 130 12.25 -5.43 -25.91
CA SER A 130 10.90 -4.95 -25.61
C SER A 130 10.80 -3.95 -24.44
N GLY A 131 11.87 -3.72 -23.70
CA GLY A 131 11.91 -2.79 -22.56
C GLY A 131 11.41 -3.37 -21.23
N PHE A 132 11.00 -4.64 -21.20
CA PHE A 132 10.57 -5.30 -19.97
C PHE A 132 11.75 -5.76 -19.09
N LYS A 133 11.64 -5.52 -17.78
CA LYS A 133 12.64 -5.94 -16.79
C LYS A 133 12.37 -7.36 -16.29
N ARG A 134 13.41 -8.21 -16.28
CA ARG A 134 13.34 -9.61 -15.83
C ARG A 134 13.89 -9.84 -14.42
N SER A 135 13.38 -10.93 -13.83
CA SER A 135 13.89 -11.64 -12.66
C SER A 135 15.41 -11.89 -12.61
N PHE A 136 16.22 -11.47 -11.62
CA PHE A 136 17.51 -12.14 -11.35
C PHE A 136 17.26 -13.61 -11.03
N VAL A 137 16.40 -13.84 -10.04
CA VAL A 137 16.07 -15.18 -9.56
C VAL A 137 15.25 -15.98 -10.56
N SER A 138 14.96 -15.47 -11.77
CA SER A 138 14.42 -16.20 -12.92
C SER A 138 15.47 -16.96 -13.74
N GLN A 139 16.76 -16.59 -13.66
CA GLN A 139 17.82 -17.21 -14.47
C GLN A 139 18.22 -18.62 -14.01
N LEU A 140 17.93 -18.97 -12.76
CA LEU A 140 18.15 -20.31 -12.18
C LEU A 140 17.11 -21.34 -12.68
N GLU A 141 17.11 -21.66 -13.96
CA GLU A 141 16.17 -22.61 -14.56
C GLU A 141 16.54 -24.08 -14.27
N GLU A 142 15.52 -24.94 -14.07
CA GLU A 142 15.72 -26.39 -13.83
C GLU A 142 16.42 -27.09 -15.01
N GLN A 143 16.26 -26.56 -16.24
CA GLN A 143 16.89 -27.10 -17.44
C GLN A 143 18.36 -26.70 -17.59
N THR A 144 18.80 -25.65 -16.88
CA THR A 144 20.21 -25.23 -16.92
C THR A 144 21.02 -26.16 -16.02
N PRO A 145 22.14 -26.74 -16.50
CA PRO A 145 23.01 -27.55 -15.65
C PRO A 145 23.41 -26.80 -14.38
N ILE A 146 23.07 -27.35 -13.22
CA ILE A 146 23.31 -26.75 -11.89
C ILE A 146 24.77 -26.28 -11.72
N SER A 147 25.73 -27.04 -12.25
CA SER A 147 27.17 -26.72 -12.20
C SER A 147 27.57 -25.39 -12.87
N LEU A 148 26.70 -24.78 -13.66
CA LEU A 148 26.97 -23.48 -14.31
C LEU A 148 26.73 -22.29 -13.39
N TYR A 149 25.92 -22.46 -12.34
CA TYR A 149 25.51 -21.38 -11.45
C TYR A 149 25.62 -21.75 -9.96
N HIS A 150 25.91 -23.01 -9.62
CA HIS A 150 25.99 -23.50 -8.24
C HIS A 150 27.29 -24.27 -8.01
N ASP A 151 27.90 -24.00 -6.86
CA ASP A 151 28.93 -24.84 -6.26
C ASP A 151 28.68 -25.04 -4.76
N CYS A 152 29.32 -26.05 -4.17
CA CYS A 152 29.24 -26.27 -2.74
C CYS A 152 30.53 -26.88 -2.17
N TYR A 153 30.68 -26.74 -0.86
CA TYR A 153 31.71 -27.40 -0.07
C TYR A 153 31.07 -28.10 1.13
N GLU A 154 31.29 -29.41 1.25
CA GLU A 154 30.91 -30.19 2.43
C GLU A 154 32.03 -30.09 3.47
N LEU A 155 31.67 -29.74 4.71
CA LEU A 155 32.65 -29.57 5.77
C LEU A 155 33.31 -30.91 6.13
N THR A 156 34.64 -30.89 6.24
CA THR A 156 35.43 -32.05 6.66
C THR A 156 35.40 -32.24 8.17
N THR A 157 35.24 -31.15 8.93
CA THR A 157 35.06 -31.20 10.39
C THR A 157 33.81 -32.01 10.75
N GLN A 158 33.96 -32.93 11.70
CA GLN A 158 32.84 -33.69 12.25
C GLN A 158 31.94 -32.83 13.13
N GLY A 159 30.62 -33.02 13.02
CA GLY A 159 29.58 -32.27 13.73
C GLY A 159 28.63 -31.56 12.77
N CYS A 160 27.60 -30.93 13.32
CA CYS A 160 26.65 -30.10 12.57
C CYS A 160 26.95 -28.62 12.81
N VAL A 161 26.89 -27.82 11.74
CA VAL A 161 26.85 -26.36 11.85
C VAL A 161 25.51 -25.95 12.46
N SER A 162 25.52 -25.04 13.42
CA SER A 162 24.29 -24.48 14.02
C SER A 162 24.01 -23.05 13.54
N ARG A 163 25.04 -22.29 13.19
CA ARG A 163 24.94 -20.90 12.69
C ARG A 163 26.20 -20.54 11.89
N ALA A 164 26.08 -19.65 10.91
CA ALA A 164 27.22 -19.13 10.16
C ALA A 164 27.16 -17.62 10.00
N ALA A 165 28.33 -16.99 9.87
CA ALA A 165 28.50 -15.63 9.39
C ALA A 165 29.35 -15.67 8.11
N ILE A 166 28.92 -14.96 7.07
CA ILE A 166 29.48 -15.11 5.73
C ILE A 166 29.82 -13.74 5.15
N VAL A 167 30.98 -13.63 4.50
CA VAL A 167 31.38 -12.51 3.66
C VAL A 167 31.78 -13.03 2.30
N HIS A 168 31.29 -12.40 1.24
CA HIS A 168 31.76 -12.64 -0.11
C HIS A 168 32.52 -11.42 -0.64
N SER A 169 33.60 -11.66 -1.38
CA SER A 169 34.31 -10.61 -2.11
C SER A 169 34.83 -11.15 -3.43
N THR A 170 34.92 -10.27 -4.43
CA THR A 170 35.43 -10.61 -5.76
C THR A 170 36.92 -10.97 -5.75
N SER A 171 37.70 -10.46 -4.81
CA SER A 171 39.14 -10.75 -4.69
C SER A 171 39.42 -12.02 -3.89
N ASP A 172 38.71 -12.20 -2.77
CA ASP A 172 39.04 -13.22 -1.77
C ASP A 172 38.10 -14.44 -1.85
N GLY A 173 37.03 -14.37 -2.63
CA GLY A 173 35.98 -15.37 -2.68
C GLY A 173 35.09 -15.33 -1.44
N THR A 174 34.64 -16.49 -0.96
CA THR A 174 33.72 -16.60 0.19
C THR A 174 34.48 -16.98 1.45
N THR A 175 34.31 -16.18 2.50
CA THR A 175 34.84 -16.44 3.84
C THR A 175 33.66 -16.69 4.77
N ALA A 176 33.59 -17.85 5.43
CA ALA A 176 32.51 -18.19 6.33
C ALA A 176 33.06 -18.63 7.69
N ALA A 177 32.52 -18.06 8.77
CA ALA A 177 32.72 -18.54 10.13
C ALA A 177 31.51 -19.41 10.51
N CYS A 178 31.73 -20.72 10.66
CA CYS A 178 30.71 -21.69 11.00
C CYS A 178 30.84 -22.08 12.48
N HIS A 179 29.80 -21.84 13.27
CA HIS A 179 29.70 -22.36 14.63
C HIS A 179 29.15 -23.79 14.61
N MET A 180 29.86 -24.71 15.23
CA MET A 180 29.50 -26.11 15.35
C MET A 180 28.65 -26.34 16.60
N GLY A 181 27.75 -27.32 16.58
CA GLY A 181 26.90 -27.66 17.73
C GLY A 181 27.65 -28.02 19.02
N ASP A 182 28.93 -28.39 18.92
CA ASP A 182 29.80 -28.67 20.05
C ASP A 182 30.61 -27.44 20.56
N GLY A 183 30.34 -26.25 20.03
CA GLY A 183 30.96 -24.99 20.45
C GLY A 183 32.24 -24.60 19.71
N ARG A 184 32.71 -25.42 18.75
CA ARG A 184 33.87 -25.05 17.91
C ARG A 184 33.48 -24.02 16.85
N ILE A 185 34.43 -23.17 16.47
CA ILE A 185 34.29 -22.23 15.35
C ILE A 185 35.22 -22.69 14.24
N VAL A 186 34.67 -22.92 13.05
CA VAL A 186 35.38 -23.37 11.86
C VAL A 186 35.36 -22.25 10.84
N MET A 187 36.54 -21.78 10.43
CA MET A 187 36.70 -20.84 9.34
C MET A 187 36.85 -21.59 8.03
N VAL A 188 35.97 -21.32 7.08
CA VAL A 188 35.99 -21.87 5.72
C VAL A 188 36.27 -20.73 4.74
N GLN A 189 37.30 -20.89 3.90
CA GLN A 189 37.64 -19.95 2.84
C GLN A 189 37.54 -20.66 1.49
N MET A 190 36.68 -20.17 0.61
CA MET A 190 36.48 -20.67 -0.75
C MET A 190 37.00 -19.62 -1.74
N HIS A 191 38.22 -19.79 -2.26
CA HIS A 191 38.97 -18.75 -2.97
C HIS A 191 38.52 -18.49 -4.43
N HIS A 192 37.71 -19.37 -5.05
CA HIS A 192 37.50 -19.38 -6.51
C HIS A 192 36.08 -18.94 -6.95
N VAL A 193 35.98 -18.33 -8.15
CA VAL A 193 34.74 -17.99 -8.90
C VAL A 193 34.39 -19.13 -9.88
N LEU A 194 33.12 -19.54 -9.97
CA LEU A 194 32.56 -20.62 -10.84
C LEU A 194 33.42 -21.13 -12.01
N GLY A 195 33.65 -22.44 -12.08
CA GLY A 195 34.16 -23.14 -13.27
C GLY A 195 35.58 -23.70 -13.20
N ALA A 196 36.30 -23.54 -12.08
CA ALA A 196 37.58 -24.22 -11.83
C ALA A 196 37.55 -25.01 -10.51
N MET A 197 38.57 -25.84 -10.27
CA MET A 197 38.69 -26.64 -9.05
C MET A 197 38.68 -25.74 -7.80
N PRO A 198 37.76 -25.95 -6.84
CA PRO A 198 37.65 -25.08 -5.68
C PRO A 198 38.82 -25.34 -4.72
N GLU A 199 39.72 -24.38 -4.58
CA GLU A 199 40.69 -24.37 -3.48
C GLU A 199 39.99 -23.86 -2.22
N VAL A 200 39.65 -24.80 -1.33
CA VAL A 200 38.99 -24.53 -0.07
C VAL A 200 39.93 -24.82 1.09
N THR A 201 40.06 -23.87 2.01
CA THR A 201 40.81 -24.07 3.26
C THR A 201 39.83 -24.05 4.43
N GLU A 202 39.96 -25.05 5.31
CA GLU A 202 39.14 -25.20 6.51
C GLU A 202 40.05 -25.17 7.75
N ASN A 203 39.83 -24.19 8.64
CA ASN A 203 40.64 -23.96 9.82
C ASN A 203 39.76 -23.92 11.07
N VAL A 204 40.01 -24.83 12.01
CA VAL A 204 39.33 -24.80 13.33
C VAL A 204 39.99 -23.74 14.21
N MET A 205 39.24 -22.71 14.55
CA MET A 205 39.72 -21.59 15.36
C MET A 205 39.88 -22.03 16.82
N LYS A 206 41.06 -21.82 17.40
CA LYS A 206 41.32 -22.12 18.81
C LYS A 206 40.85 -20.92 19.64
N GLY A 207 39.76 -21.08 20.39
CA GLY A 207 39.22 -20.04 21.26
C GLY A 207 40.17 -19.69 22.41
N ASP A 208 40.54 -20.69 23.22
CA ASP A 208 41.41 -20.52 24.40
C ASP A 208 42.65 -21.43 24.37
N GLY A 209 43.72 -20.94 25.00
CA GLY A 209 45.00 -21.64 25.13
C GLY A 209 44.84 -23.00 25.80
N PHE A 210 45.71 -23.95 25.45
CA PHE A 210 45.68 -25.33 25.94
C PHE A 210 45.56 -25.44 27.48
N LEU A 211 46.26 -24.57 28.22
CA LEU A 211 46.23 -24.51 29.68
C LEU A 211 44.87 -24.08 30.26
N TYR A 212 44.13 -23.20 29.58
CA TYR A 212 42.80 -22.74 30.02
C TYR A 212 41.78 -23.89 29.96
N ARG A 213 41.86 -24.72 28.91
CA ARG A 213 41.03 -25.94 28.76
C ARG A 213 41.35 -27.01 29.80
N MET A 214 42.59 -27.06 30.28
CA MET A 214 43.03 -28.07 31.25
C MET A 214 42.67 -27.69 32.70
N MET A 215 42.49 -26.40 32.99
CA MET A 215 42.27 -25.87 34.35
C MET A 215 40.81 -25.59 34.74
N LYS A 216 39.83 -25.65 33.81
CA LYS A 216 38.40 -25.52 34.14
C LYS A 216 37.58 -26.74 33.70
N TYR A 217 36.75 -27.25 34.62
CA TYR A 217 35.66 -28.17 34.29
C TYR A 217 34.68 -27.50 33.32
N ASN A 218 34.46 -28.09 32.15
CA ASN A 218 33.25 -28.03 31.30
C ASN A 218 32.40 -26.74 31.22
N ASN A 219 32.96 -25.54 31.28
CA ASN A 219 32.22 -24.32 30.95
C ASN A 219 32.24 -24.08 29.44
N HIS A 220 31.48 -24.86 28.67
CA HIS A 220 31.20 -24.54 27.28
C HIS A 220 30.40 -23.23 27.25
N ARG A 221 30.96 -22.17 26.64
CA ARG A 221 30.22 -20.93 26.41
C ARG A 221 29.25 -21.16 25.27
N TYR A 222 27.96 -21.00 25.55
CA TYR A 222 26.92 -21.09 24.52
C TYR A 222 26.96 -19.87 23.63
N LEU A 223 26.92 -20.07 22.31
CA LEU A 223 26.82 -18.98 21.35
C LEU A 223 25.48 -18.25 21.51
N ALA A 224 25.52 -16.93 21.53
CA ALA A 224 24.35 -16.08 21.33
C ALA A 224 24.22 -15.75 19.84
N ALA A 225 25.23 -15.12 19.24
CA ALA A 225 25.20 -14.72 17.84
C ALA A 225 26.60 -14.58 17.22
N ILE A 226 26.63 -14.59 15.89
CA ILE A 226 27.83 -14.36 15.10
C ILE A 226 27.51 -13.44 13.93
N ALA A 227 28.32 -12.40 13.73
CA ALA A 227 28.13 -11.42 12.68
C ALA A 227 29.44 -11.11 11.95
N PRO A 228 29.43 -11.04 10.61
CA PRO A 228 30.58 -10.61 9.84
C PRO A 228 30.70 -9.09 9.80
N CYS A 229 31.92 -8.58 9.73
CA CYS A 229 32.21 -7.15 9.61
C CYS A 229 33.42 -6.94 8.70
N LYS A 230 33.34 -5.97 7.79
CA LYS A 230 34.47 -5.57 6.93
C LYS A 230 34.96 -4.19 7.35
N ILE A 231 36.21 -4.11 7.80
CA ILE A 231 36.82 -2.87 8.28
C ILE A 231 38.10 -2.64 7.48
N ALA A 232 38.21 -1.50 6.79
CA ALA A 232 39.37 -1.14 5.98
C ALA A 232 39.84 -2.26 5.02
N GLY A 233 38.88 -3.01 4.45
CA GLY A 233 39.16 -4.13 3.54
C GLY A 233 39.46 -5.48 4.21
N GLN A 234 39.70 -5.51 5.53
CA GLN A 234 39.89 -6.75 6.29
C GLN A 234 38.55 -7.29 6.80
N VAL A 235 38.45 -8.62 6.90
CA VAL A 235 37.24 -9.32 7.37
C VAL A 235 37.44 -9.79 8.81
N PHE A 236 36.47 -9.43 9.65
CA PHE A 236 36.37 -9.82 11.05
C PHE A 236 35.03 -10.53 11.31
N PHE A 237 35.03 -11.48 12.23
CA PHE A 237 33.84 -12.18 12.70
C PHE A 237 33.66 -11.92 14.18
N TYR A 238 32.61 -11.19 14.51
CA TYR A 238 32.22 -10.88 15.88
C TYR A 238 31.35 -12.03 16.40
N VAL A 239 31.76 -12.62 17.51
CA VAL A 239 31.17 -13.82 18.11
C VAL A 239 30.78 -13.47 19.53
N LEU A 240 29.47 -13.37 19.76
CA LEU A 240 28.91 -13.06 21.06
C LEU A 240 28.44 -14.35 21.75
N PHE A 241 28.89 -14.56 22.98
CA PHE A 241 28.47 -15.67 23.82
C PHE A 241 27.36 -15.23 24.80
N LYS A 242 26.54 -16.17 25.25
CA LYS A 242 25.41 -15.91 26.16
C LYS A 242 25.82 -15.26 27.50
N ASP A 243 27.07 -15.40 27.92
CA ASP A 243 27.65 -14.75 29.10
C ASP A 243 28.16 -13.32 28.81
N ALA A 244 27.67 -12.69 27.74
CA ALA A 244 28.00 -11.35 27.27
C ALA A 244 29.48 -11.11 26.94
N HIS A 245 30.26 -12.17 26.73
CA HIS A 245 31.61 -12.06 26.20
C HIS A 245 31.59 -11.96 24.68
N LEU A 246 32.29 -10.96 24.15
CA LEU A 246 32.49 -10.74 22.74
C LEU A 246 33.92 -11.16 22.36
N HIS A 247 34.04 -12.12 21.44
CA HIS A 247 35.30 -12.42 20.75
C HIS A 247 35.23 -11.91 19.31
N VAL A 248 36.32 -11.35 18.80
CA VAL A 248 36.43 -11.01 17.38
C VAL A 248 37.55 -11.82 16.77
N TYR A 249 37.23 -12.57 15.72
CA TYR A 249 38.18 -13.40 14.98
C TYR A 249 38.53 -12.74 13.65
N SER A 250 39.83 -12.72 13.33
CA SER A 250 40.33 -12.45 11.99
C SER A 250 40.61 -13.78 11.27
N LYS A 251 41.05 -13.71 10.01
CA LYS A 251 41.55 -14.89 9.27
C LYS A 251 42.73 -15.60 9.97
N THR A 252 43.50 -14.88 10.80
CA THR A 252 44.72 -15.41 11.44
C THR A 252 44.50 -15.95 12.85
N GLY A 253 43.41 -15.58 13.52
CA GLY A 253 43.14 -16.01 14.89
C GLY A 253 42.17 -15.10 15.63
N LYS A 254 42.08 -15.27 16.96
CA LYS A 254 41.33 -14.36 17.85
C LYS A 254 42.09 -13.03 17.96
N ALA A 255 41.46 -11.94 17.53
CA ALA A 255 42.04 -10.60 17.50
C ALA A 255 41.61 -9.74 18.71
N PHE A 256 40.38 -9.92 19.21
CA PHE A 256 39.84 -9.18 20.36
C PHE A 256 38.97 -10.08 21.24
N SER A 257 38.92 -9.77 22.53
CA SER A 257 38.13 -10.49 23.53
C SER A 257 37.84 -9.58 24.71
N ASP A 258 36.57 -9.25 24.95
CA ASP A 258 36.16 -8.42 26.10
C ASP A 258 34.74 -8.79 26.58
N ASN A 259 34.33 -8.31 27.74
CA ASN A 259 32.98 -8.44 28.29
C ASN A 259 32.19 -7.16 28.04
N LEU A 260 31.03 -7.27 27.38
CA LEU A 260 30.27 -6.11 26.92
C LEU A 260 29.81 -5.17 28.05
N PRO A 261 29.20 -5.65 29.16
CA PRO A 261 28.87 -4.79 30.30
C PRO A 261 30.06 -3.95 30.81
N ASN A 262 31.23 -4.55 30.95
CA ASN A 262 32.43 -3.84 31.40
C ASN A 262 32.90 -2.79 30.38
N LEU A 263 32.90 -3.15 29.09
CA LEU A 263 33.32 -2.27 28.01
C LEU A 263 32.43 -1.02 27.92
N PHE A 264 31.12 -1.18 28.19
CA PHE A 264 30.13 -0.10 28.17
C PHE A 264 29.96 0.61 29.52
N GLY A 265 30.71 0.22 30.56
CA GLY A 265 30.62 0.81 31.89
C GLY A 265 29.27 0.59 32.57
N CYS A 266 28.59 -0.53 32.29
CA CYS A 266 27.37 -0.91 33.00
C CYS A 266 27.74 -1.39 34.42
N ASP A 267 27.19 -0.77 35.46
CA ASP A 267 27.43 -1.18 36.86
C ASP A 267 26.81 -2.56 37.15
N VAL A 268 27.59 -3.63 36.95
CA VAL A 268 27.22 -5.00 37.37
C VAL A 268 27.70 -5.31 38.81
N SER A 269 28.22 -4.29 39.51
CA SER A 269 28.84 -4.41 40.82
C SER A 269 27.86 -4.14 41.97
N ASP A 270 26.86 -5.00 42.12
CA ASP A 270 26.38 -5.44 43.44
C ASP A 270 25.42 -6.62 43.28
N GLY A 271 25.98 -7.84 43.30
CA GLY A 271 25.25 -9.08 43.56
C GLY A 271 23.99 -9.37 42.72
N GLY A 272 24.17 -9.88 41.50
CA GLY A 272 23.31 -10.97 41.03
C GLY A 272 22.43 -10.78 39.80
N GLU A 273 22.51 -9.70 39.01
CA GLU A 273 21.79 -9.68 37.73
C GLU A 273 22.57 -10.48 36.66
N LEU A 274 22.06 -11.67 36.34
CA LEU A 274 22.58 -12.50 35.24
C LEU A 274 22.14 -11.89 33.90
N VAL A 275 23.02 -11.11 33.28
CA VAL A 275 22.75 -10.57 31.93
C VAL A 275 23.05 -11.64 30.88
N ALA A 276 22.04 -12.01 30.10
CA ALA A 276 22.16 -12.97 29.01
C ALA A 276 22.24 -12.24 27.65
N ALA A 277 23.28 -12.50 26.87
CA ALA A 277 23.33 -12.01 25.50
C ALA A 277 22.38 -12.82 24.60
N ILE A 278 21.64 -12.12 23.75
CA ILE A 278 20.62 -12.70 22.88
C ILE A 278 21.07 -12.71 21.43
N ASP A 279 21.41 -11.55 20.87
CA ASP A 279 21.75 -11.41 19.46
C ASP A 279 22.78 -10.29 19.20
N LEU A 280 23.42 -10.34 18.03
CA LEU A 280 24.47 -9.44 17.58
C LEU A 280 24.34 -9.18 16.07
N LYS A 281 24.35 -7.92 15.67
CA LYS A 281 24.37 -7.52 14.26
C LYS A 281 25.40 -6.45 13.97
N VAL A 282 25.70 -6.32 12.68
CA VAL A 282 26.60 -5.31 12.14
C VAL A 282 25.82 -4.50 11.11
N HIS A 283 25.88 -3.18 11.22
CA HIS A 283 25.17 -2.25 10.35
C HIS A 283 26.16 -1.29 9.70
N ASP A 284 26.04 -1.10 8.38
CA ASP A 284 26.70 -0.01 7.67
C ASP A 284 25.71 1.15 7.55
N CYS A 285 26.02 2.27 8.21
CA CYS A 285 25.19 3.46 8.25
C CYS A 285 26.02 4.66 7.81
N GLY A 286 25.90 5.06 6.54
CA GLY A 286 26.59 6.24 6.00
C GLY A 286 28.12 6.09 5.98
N GLY A 287 28.63 4.88 5.73
CA GLY A 287 30.07 4.59 5.69
C GLY A 287 30.73 4.42 7.06
N ARG A 288 29.95 4.50 8.15
CA ARG A 288 30.36 4.10 9.49
C ARG A 288 29.74 2.75 9.82
N VAL A 289 30.57 1.85 10.34
CA VAL A 289 30.15 0.50 10.70
C VAL A 289 29.89 0.43 12.19
N TYR A 290 28.69 0.01 12.55
CA TYR A 290 28.24 -0.14 13.92
C TYR A 290 28.02 -1.61 14.25
N VAL A 291 28.41 -1.99 15.46
CA VAL A 291 28.17 -3.33 16.04
C VAL A 291 27.17 -3.17 17.17
N THR A 292 26.05 -3.86 17.04
CA THR A 292 24.89 -3.74 17.93
C THR A 292 24.66 -5.09 18.61
N ALA A 293 24.57 -5.08 19.94
CA ALA A 293 24.41 -6.28 20.75
C ALA A 293 23.19 -6.14 21.67
N GLN A 294 22.32 -7.14 21.68
CA GLN A 294 21.18 -7.22 22.58
C GLN A 294 21.54 -8.04 23.81
N LEU A 295 21.33 -7.42 24.98
CA LEU A 295 21.48 -8.04 26.28
C LEU A 295 20.13 -8.05 27.00
N GLN A 296 19.74 -9.19 27.56
CA GLN A 296 18.55 -9.34 28.38
C GLN A 296 18.95 -9.43 29.85
N GLY A 297 18.47 -8.48 30.67
CA GLY A 297 18.49 -8.57 32.13
C GLY A 297 17.18 -9.11 32.70
N ASP A 298 17.06 -9.17 34.03
CA ASP A 298 15.87 -9.70 34.71
C ASP A 298 14.62 -8.82 34.48
N CYS A 299 14.81 -7.49 34.38
CA CYS A 299 13.70 -6.54 34.26
C CYS A 299 13.63 -5.86 32.88
N ASN A 300 14.76 -5.63 32.20
CA ASN A 300 14.83 -4.84 30.96
C ASN A 300 15.76 -5.49 29.92
N SER A 301 15.40 -5.33 28.64
CA SER A 301 16.30 -5.53 27.51
C SER A 301 17.16 -4.29 27.29
N MET A 302 18.43 -4.45 26.93
CA MET A 302 19.35 -3.37 26.58
C MET A 302 19.96 -3.64 25.20
N VAL A 303 20.02 -2.59 24.37
CA VAL A 303 20.74 -2.61 23.10
C VAL A 303 22.00 -1.77 23.27
N LEU A 304 23.15 -2.44 23.21
CA LEU A 304 24.46 -1.82 23.24
C LEU A 304 24.91 -1.54 21.81
N ILE A 305 25.32 -0.30 21.54
CA ILE A 305 25.77 0.14 20.20
C ILE A 305 27.23 0.57 20.31
N GLY A 306 28.11 -0.06 19.53
CA GLY A 306 29.52 0.30 19.44
C GLY A 306 29.94 0.62 18.01
N ASN A 307 30.94 1.48 17.86
CA ASN A 307 31.61 1.72 16.59
C ASN A 307 32.63 0.61 16.31
N ALA A 308 32.62 0.08 15.09
CA ALA A 308 33.70 -0.77 14.60
C ALA A 308 34.86 0.13 14.15
N VAL A 309 35.98 0.09 14.88
CA VAL A 309 37.13 0.98 14.61
C VAL A 309 38.23 0.24 13.85
N SER A 310 38.79 0.91 12.84
CA SER A 310 40.00 0.43 12.16
C SER A 310 41.19 0.59 13.08
N ALA A 311 41.83 -0.52 13.47
CA ALA A 311 43.12 -0.49 14.16
C ALA A 311 44.14 0.22 13.25
N LYS A 312 44.60 1.42 13.65
CA LYS A 312 45.82 2.00 13.08
C LYS A 312 46.97 1.28 13.76
N THR A 313 47.78 0.54 13.00
CA THR A 313 48.86 -0.36 13.46
C THR A 313 48.36 -1.63 14.16
N GLU A 314 49.17 -2.69 14.21
CA GLU A 314 48.86 -4.08 14.64
C GLU A 314 48.34 -4.24 16.09
N ASP A 315 47.88 -3.15 16.71
CA ASP A 315 47.23 -3.11 18.01
C ASP A 315 45.71 -3.27 17.83
N TYR A 316 45.22 -4.50 17.94
CA TYR A 316 43.79 -4.85 17.82
C TYR A 316 42.96 -4.47 19.07
N GLY A 317 43.55 -3.75 20.02
CA GLY A 317 42.82 -3.14 21.13
C GLY A 317 41.88 -2.05 20.61
N GLY A 318 40.57 -2.33 20.58
CA GLY A 318 39.56 -1.34 20.15
C GLY A 318 38.78 -1.68 18.88
N LEU A 319 38.72 -2.95 18.46
CA LEU A 319 37.82 -3.38 17.37
C LEU A 319 36.32 -3.10 17.64
N MET A 320 35.96 -2.78 18.88
CA MET A 320 34.67 -2.22 19.25
C MET A 320 34.91 -1.08 20.25
N ALA A 321 34.43 0.12 19.92
CA ALA A 321 34.42 1.27 20.83
C ALA A 321 32.96 1.57 21.25
N PRO A 322 32.65 1.69 22.55
CA PRO A 322 31.31 2.08 23.00
C PRO A 322 30.82 3.36 22.31
N PHE A 323 29.57 3.35 21.85
CA PHE A 323 28.93 4.53 21.28
C PHE A 323 27.75 4.97 22.14
N THR A 324 26.77 4.09 22.38
CA THR A 324 25.64 4.39 23.27
C THR A 324 24.97 3.11 23.78
N THR A 325 24.14 3.25 24.81
CA THR A 325 23.33 2.17 25.39
C THR A 325 21.87 2.61 25.43
N LEU A 326 20.99 1.78 24.87
CA LEU A 326 19.55 2.03 24.84
C LEU A 326 18.81 0.96 25.66
N ALA A 327 18.09 1.38 26.70
CA ALA A 327 17.18 0.48 27.42
C ALA A 327 15.85 0.36 26.66
N VAL A 328 15.38 -0.87 26.44
CA VAL A 328 14.10 -1.17 25.79
C VAL A 328 13.09 -1.55 26.88
N PRO A 329 12.01 -0.77 27.07
CA PRO A 329 11.13 -0.93 28.23
C PRO A 329 10.13 -2.10 28.05
N ASN A 330 10.07 -3.02 29.03
CA ASN A 330 8.97 -3.96 29.27
C ASN A 330 8.53 -4.84 28.08
N VAL A 331 9.44 -5.19 27.17
CA VAL A 331 9.16 -6.08 26.02
C VAL A 331 10.30 -7.06 25.77
N ASP A 332 9.97 -8.20 25.17
CA ASP A 332 10.95 -9.21 24.72
C ASP A 332 11.37 -8.91 23.28
N VAL A 333 12.63 -8.55 23.06
CA VAL A 333 13.14 -8.17 21.73
C VAL A 333 13.46 -9.43 20.93
N LEU A 334 12.73 -9.62 19.82
CA LEU A 334 12.86 -10.74 18.89
C LEU A 334 13.92 -10.47 17.82
N ASP A 335 14.01 -9.23 17.37
CA ASP A 335 14.98 -8.81 16.37
C ASP A 335 15.26 -7.30 16.48
N PHE A 336 16.43 -6.86 16.04
CA PHE A 336 16.74 -5.43 15.95
C PHE A 336 17.47 -5.09 14.65
N ALA A 337 17.40 -3.82 14.25
CA ALA A 337 18.11 -3.30 13.09
C ALA A 337 18.43 -1.82 13.28
N MET A 338 19.36 -1.31 12.49
CA MET A 338 19.68 0.10 12.46
C MET A 338 19.82 0.56 11.01
N MET A 339 19.36 1.78 10.72
CA MET A 339 19.45 2.40 9.40
C MET A 339 19.87 3.87 9.53
N ALA A 340 20.57 4.37 8.51
CA ALA A 340 20.93 5.78 8.44
C ALA A 340 19.76 6.61 7.89
N ARG A 341 19.51 7.78 8.49
CA ARG A 341 18.54 8.77 8.00
C ARG A 341 19.16 10.16 8.08
N GLY A 342 19.95 10.53 7.07
CA GLY A 342 20.70 11.78 7.08
C GLY A 342 21.67 11.87 8.25
N VAL A 343 21.43 12.82 9.15
CA VAL A 343 22.28 13.06 10.35
C VAL A 343 21.88 12.19 11.55
N GLU A 344 20.77 11.47 11.45
CA GLU A 344 20.24 10.61 12.50
C GLU A 344 20.47 9.11 12.18
N LEU A 345 20.65 8.32 13.24
CA LEU A 345 20.59 6.86 13.19
C LEU A 345 19.25 6.42 13.74
N LYS A 346 18.50 5.69 12.93
CA LYS A 346 17.24 5.13 13.36
C LYS A 346 17.45 3.70 13.81
N VAL A 347 17.10 3.43 15.07
CA VAL A 347 17.18 2.12 15.70
C VAL A 347 15.79 1.49 15.70
N LEU A 348 15.70 0.24 15.26
CA LEU A 348 14.48 -0.52 15.08
C LEU A 348 14.53 -1.75 15.99
N ALA A 349 13.44 -2.05 16.68
CA ALA A 349 13.28 -3.27 17.45
C ALA A 349 11.94 -3.94 17.13
N LEU A 350 11.98 -5.22 16.82
CA LEU A 350 10.82 -6.09 16.73
C LEU A 350 10.65 -6.76 18.08
N CYS A 351 9.52 -6.50 18.71
CA CYS A 351 9.29 -6.85 20.11
C CYS A 351 8.06 -7.74 20.25
N ARG A 352 8.03 -8.51 21.32
CA ARG A 352 6.87 -9.24 21.82
C ARG A 352 6.46 -8.67 23.16
N THR A 353 5.20 -8.23 23.26
CA THR A 353 4.63 -7.69 24.48
C THR A 353 4.35 -8.80 25.49
N THR A 354 4.09 -8.43 26.74
CA THR A 354 3.69 -9.36 27.81
C THR A 354 2.39 -10.11 27.50
N GLU A 355 1.52 -9.54 26.66
CA GLU A 355 0.29 -10.16 26.16
C GLU A 355 0.53 -11.18 25.04
N GLY A 356 1.79 -11.34 24.58
CA GLY A 356 2.17 -12.22 23.50
C GLY A 356 1.95 -11.66 22.09
N ARG A 357 1.54 -10.39 21.96
CA ARG A 357 1.42 -9.70 20.68
C ARG A 357 2.77 -9.22 20.20
N TYR A 358 2.99 -9.18 18.89
CA TYR A 358 4.16 -8.51 18.33
C TYR A 358 3.90 -7.01 18.14
N CYS A 359 4.96 -6.21 18.26
CA CYS A 359 4.99 -4.79 17.90
C CYS A 359 6.36 -4.40 17.34
N VAL A 360 6.41 -3.30 16.61
CA VAL A 360 7.68 -2.69 16.16
C VAL A 360 7.88 -1.42 16.96
N MET A 361 9.09 -1.21 17.46
CA MET A 361 9.48 0.00 18.17
C MET A 361 10.60 0.70 17.42
N THR A 362 10.63 2.02 17.48
CA THR A 362 11.65 2.85 16.86
C THR A 362 12.21 3.88 17.83
N ALA A 363 13.51 4.12 17.76
CA ALA A 363 14.20 5.21 18.44
C ALA A 363 15.13 5.92 17.45
N ALA A 364 15.48 7.17 17.74
CA ALA A 364 16.39 7.96 16.91
C ALA A 364 17.57 8.48 17.74
N LEU A 365 18.76 8.40 17.17
CA LEU A 365 20.01 8.84 17.76
C LEU A 365 20.71 9.84 16.84
N GLU A 366 21.45 10.78 17.41
CA GLU A 366 22.35 11.63 16.64
C GLU A 366 23.58 10.83 16.19
N SER A 367 23.87 10.80 14.88
CA SER A 367 24.95 9.97 14.31
C SER A 367 26.37 10.35 14.79
N SER A 368 26.56 11.60 15.23
CA SER A 368 27.84 12.14 15.67
C SER A 368 28.13 11.85 17.14
N SER A 369 27.15 12.07 18.03
CA SER A 369 27.30 12.03 19.48
C SER A 369 26.73 10.77 20.13
N GLY A 370 25.79 10.09 19.48
CA GLY A 370 25.02 8.99 20.08
C GLY A 370 23.95 9.45 21.07
N ALA A 371 23.67 10.76 21.13
CA ALA A 371 22.60 11.32 21.95
C ALA A 371 21.22 10.86 21.44
N VAL A 372 20.32 10.56 22.36
CA VAL A 372 18.95 10.14 22.05
C VAL A 372 18.14 11.35 21.59
N VAL A 373 17.75 11.36 20.32
CA VAL A 373 16.88 12.38 19.72
C VAL A 373 15.41 12.04 19.96
N GLN A 374 15.07 10.76 19.82
CA GLN A 374 13.73 10.22 20.04
C GLN A 374 13.82 8.95 20.89
N GLU A 375 13.09 8.92 22.00
CA GLU A 375 12.93 7.71 22.81
C GLU A 375 12.14 6.64 22.06
N TRP A 376 12.14 5.42 22.61
CA TRP A 376 11.40 4.31 22.02
C TRP A 376 9.90 4.61 21.88
N GLU A 377 9.41 4.64 20.65
CA GLU A 377 8.00 4.75 20.31
C GLU A 377 7.50 3.47 19.61
N GLU A 378 6.29 3.03 19.93
CA GLU A 378 5.64 1.91 19.24
C GLU A 378 5.05 2.40 17.91
N VAL A 379 5.37 1.67 16.84
CA VAL A 379 4.77 1.87 15.50
C VAL A 379 3.32 1.40 15.53
N SER A 380 2.41 2.25 15.06
CA SER A 380 0.99 1.95 15.02
C SER A 380 0.71 0.77 14.09
N LYS A 381 0.07 -0.28 14.60
CA LYS A 381 -0.25 -1.48 13.82
C LYS A 381 -1.42 -1.20 12.88
N ALA A 382 -1.32 -1.57 11.60
CA ALA A 382 -2.48 -1.59 10.72
C ALA A 382 -3.50 -2.65 11.17
N ARG A 383 -4.78 -2.28 11.15
CA ARG A 383 -5.90 -3.13 11.51
C ARG A 383 -6.79 -3.33 10.30
N ALA A 384 -7.27 -4.55 10.10
CA ALA A 384 -8.25 -4.85 9.06
C ALA A 384 -9.61 -4.16 9.33
N PHE A 385 -9.91 -3.96 10.61
CA PHE A 385 -11.12 -3.33 11.13
C PHE A 385 -10.78 -2.13 12.01
N ASN A 386 -11.55 -1.06 11.88
CA ASN A 386 -11.47 0.14 12.70
C ASN A 386 -12.89 0.50 13.13
N ALA A 387 -13.22 0.29 14.40
CA ALA A 387 -14.59 0.43 14.91
C ALA A 387 -15.25 1.78 14.58
N GLU A 388 -14.51 2.89 14.62
CA GLU A 388 -15.05 4.22 14.33
C GLU A 388 -15.38 4.37 12.83
N ILE A 389 -14.48 3.94 11.94
CA ILE A 389 -14.68 4.00 10.49
C ILE A 389 -15.73 2.98 10.03
N ASP A 390 -15.68 1.78 10.60
CA ASP A 390 -16.59 0.68 10.30
C ASP A 390 -18.02 1.02 10.74
N CYS A 391 -18.19 1.82 11.79
CA CYS A 391 -19.48 2.38 12.19
C CYS A 391 -20.05 3.29 11.09
N LEU A 392 -19.25 4.26 10.60
CA LEU A 392 -19.66 5.16 9.50
C LEU A 392 -19.97 4.38 8.21
N MET A 393 -19.20 3.35 7.89
CA MET A 393 -19.48 2.48 6.74
C MET A 393 -20.75 1.64 6.94
N ALA A 394 -21.00 1.15 8.16
CA ALA A 394 -22.18 0.35 8.49
C ALA A 394 -23.46 1.18 8.44
N GLN A 395 -23.43 2.48 8.73
CA GLN A 395 -24.57 3.38 8.57
C GLN A 395 -25.03 3.48 7.11
N ARG A 396 -24.07 3.43 6.16
CA ARG A 396 -24.36 3.48 4.71
C ARG A 396 -24.78 2.13 4.13
N LEU A 397 -23.98 1.08 4.37
CA LEU A 397 -24.12 -0.21 3.69
C LEU A 397 -24.95 -1.23 4.50
N GLY A 398 -25.11 -0.99 5.80
CA GLY A 398 -25.52 -1.99 6.78
C GLY A 398 -24.34 -2.80 7.33
N PRO A 399 -24.43 -3.31 8.58
CA PRO A 399 -23.30 -3.93 9.28
C PRO A 399 -22.78 -5.21 8.61
N CYS A 400 -23.67 -6.02 8.03
CA CYS A 400 -23.27 -7.26 7.35
C CYS A 400 -22.55 -6.98 6.03
N ALA A 401 -23.01 -6.01 5.25
CA ALA A 401 -22.39 -5.63 3.98
C ALA A 401 -21.02 -4.96 4.21
N MET A 402 -20.90 -4.15 5.27
CA MET A 402 -19.61 -3.60 5.71
C MET A 402 -18.62 -4.73 6.04
N LYS A 403 -19.00 -5.68 6.91
CA LYS A 403 -18.14 -6.82 7.26
C LYS A 403 -17.75 -7.64 6.04
N ARG A 404 -18.71 -7.92 5.15
CA ARG A 404 -18.44 -8.59 3.86
C ARG A 404 -17.36 -7.84 3.06
N SER A 405 -17.49 -6.51 2.91
CA SER A 405 -16.52 -5.70 2.17
C SER A 405 -15.12 -5.73 2.79
N ARG A 406 -15.02 -5.69 4.13
CA ARG A 406 -13.73 -5.76 4.85
C ARG A 406 -13.08 -7.15 4.78
N ILE A 407 -13.87 -8.22 4.85
CA ILE A 407 -13.39 -9.61 4.79
C ILE A 407 -12.91 -9.95 3.38
N PHE A 408 -13.70 -9.66 2.35
CA PHE A 408 -13.32 -9.87 0.95
C PHE A 408 -12.48 -8.71 0.42
N ASN A 409 -11.46 -8.33 1.20
CA ASN A 409 -10.46 -7.36 0.79
C ASN A 409 -9.09 -8.04 0.78
N ALA A 410 -8.48 -8.13 -0.41
CA ALA A 410 -7.15 -8.72 -0.56
C ALA A 410 -6.07 -7.99 0.28
N ASP A 411 -6.27 -6.70 0.60
CA ASP A 411 -5.36 -5.97 1.49
C ASP A 411 -5.44 -6.42 2.95
N ASN A 412 -6.60 -6.91 3.40
CA ASN A 412 -6.83 -7.27 4.79
C ASN A 412 -6.52 -8.74 5.08
N PHE A 413 -6.95 -9.63 4.18
CA PHE A 413 -6.86 -11.08 4.36
C PHE A 413 -6.41 -11.77 3.07
N SER A 414 -5.55 -12.77 3.20
CA SER A 414 -5.20 -13.60 2.05
C SER A 414 -6.37 -14.49 1.63
N PHE A 415 -6.43 -14.84 0.35
CA PHE A 415 -7.44 -15.74 -0.19
C PHE A 415 -7.51 -17.06 0.59
N ASP A 416 -6.36 -17.67 0.87
CA ASP A 416 -6.27 -18.95 1.57
C ASP A 416 -6.76 -18.86 3.02
N VAL A 417 -6.53 -17.74 3.70
CA VAL A 417 -7.04 -17.50 5.06
C VAL A 417 -8.56 -17.46 5.04
N ILE A 418 -9.18 -16.75 4.10
CA ILE A 418 -10.64 -16.66 4.01
C ILE A 418 -11.25 -18.02 3.67
N VAL A 419 -10.68 -18.75 2.70
CA VAL A 419 -11.13 -20.10 2.33
C VAL A 419 -11.06 -21.03 3.55
N ARG A 420 -9.97 -20.98 4.32
CA ARG A 420 -9.81 -21.78 5.54
C ARG A 420 -10.81 -21.38 6.63
N SER A 421 -11.04 -20.09 6.84
CA SER A 421 -12.04 -19.58 7.77
C SER A 421 -13.45 -20.04 7.40
N LEU A 422 -13.81 -19.99 6.12
CA LEU A 422 -15.10 -20.46 5.62
C LEU A 422 -15.29 -21.96 5.83
N GLN A 423 -14.25 -22.78 5.62
CA GLN A 423 -14.31 -24.22 5.92
C GLN A 423 -14.68 -24.48 7.40
N LEU A 424 -14.06 -23.74 8.31
CA LEU A 424 -14.28 -23.87 9.76
C LEU A 424 -15.68 -23.38 10.17
N VAL A 425 -16.08 -22.18 9.72
CA VAL A 425 -17.35 -21.55 10.11
C VAL A 425 -18.54 -22.28 9.47
N CYS A 426 -18.41 -22.70 8.21
CA CYS A 426 -19.46 -23.46 7.51
C CYS A 426 -19.47 -24.96 7.87
N LYS A 427 -18.57 -25.41 8.76
CA LYS A 427 -18.47 -26.81 9.26
C LYS A 427 -18.41 -27.89 8.17
N HIS A 428 -17.78 -27.59 7.03
CA HIS A 428 -17.61 -28.59 5.98
C HIS A 428 -16.50 -29.57 6.35
N GLN A 429 -16.71 -30.87 6.09
CA GLN A 429 -15.61 -31.83 6.15
C GLN A 429 -14.61 -31.53 5.03
N ALA A 430 -13.31 -31.66 5.34
CA ALA A 430 -12.22 -31.21 4.46
C ALA A 430 -12.21 -31.85 3.06
N SER A 431 -12.89 -32.99 2.84
CA SER A 431 -12.98 -33.65 1.53
C SER A 431 -14.19 -33.24 0.68
N GLU A 432 -15.21 -32.62 1.26
CA GLU A 432 -16.49 -32.30 0.58
C GLU A 432 -16.74 -30.80 0.41
N SER A 433 -15.81 -29.95 0.88
CA SER A 433 -15.99 -28.51 0.86
C SER A 433 -16.05 -27.93 -0.56
N PRO A 434 -17.09 -27.16 -0.93
CA PRO A 434 -17.13 -26.48 -2.23
C PRO A 434 -16.02 -25.44 -2.37
N PHE A 435 -15.52 -24.90 -1.25
CA PHE A 435 -14.47 -23.88 -1.23
C PHE A 435 -13.10 -24.42 -1.67
N LEU A 436 -12.84 -25.73 -1.59
CA LEU A 436 -11.58 -26.35 -2.06
C LEU A 436 -11.54 -26.62 -3.56
N LYS A 437 -12.69 -26.52 -4.24
CA LYS A 437 -12.78 -26.70 -5.69
C LYS A 437 -12.50 -25.41 -6.46
N LEU A 438 -12.40 -24.29 -5.74
CA LEU A 438 -12.10 -22.99 -6.32
C LEU A 438 -10.61 -22.92 -6.68
N GLU A 439 -10.32 -22.28 -7.81
CA GLU A 439 -8.95 -21.94 -8.17
C GLU A 439 -8.40 -20.88 -7.21
N HIS A 440 -7.08 -20.88 -7.03
CA HIS A 440 -6.42 -19.91 -6.14
C HIS A 440 -6.66 -18.48 -6.67
N ASN A 441 -7.06 -17.57 -5.77
CA ASN A 441 -7.49 -16.21 -6.06
C ASN A 441 -8.80 -16.07 -6.86
N ASP A 442 -9.63 -17.12 -7.02
CA ASP A 442 -10.98 -16.97 -7.60
C ASP A 442 -11.95 -16.29 -6.61
N TRP A 443 -11.80 -14.97 -6.43
CA TRP A 443 -12.59 -14.15 -5.53
C TRP A 443 -14.08 -14.11 -5.91
N LYS A 444 -14.38 -14.04 -7.21
CA LYS A 444 -15.77 -14.00 -7.70
C LYS A 444 -16.48 -15.34 -7.45
N GLY A 445 -15.82 -16.46 -7.74
CA GLY A 445 -16.31 -17.79 -7.43
C GLY A 445 -16.47 -18.02 -5.93
N LEU A 446 -15.53 -17.51 -5.11
CA LEU A 446 -15.62 -17.57 -3.65
C LEU A 446 -16.86 -16.84 -3.13
N ILE A 447 -17.05 -15.58 -3.55
CA ILE A 447 -18.20 -14.76 -3.16
C ILE A 447 -19.52 -15.43 -3.56
N LYS A 448 -19.61 -15.93 -4.81
CA LYS A 448 -20.78 -16.66 -5.30
C LYS A 448 -21.08 -17.93 -4.50
N THR A 449 -20.04 -18.67 -4.10
CA THR A 449 -20.18 -19.88 -3.28
C THR A 449 -20.68 -19.55 -1.87
N VAL A 450 -20.21 -18.44 -1.30
CA VAL A 450 -20.70 -17.94 0.00
C VAL A 450 -22.16 -17.53 -0.07
N ASP A 451 -22.58 -16.85 -1.13
CA ASP A 451 -23.99 -16.46 -1.35
C ASP A 451 -24.91 -17.68 -1.47
N GLN A 452 -24.44 -18.74 -2.14
CA GLN A 452 -25.14 -20.03 -2.21
C GLN A 452 -25.26 -20.70 -0.84
N TYR A 453 -24.20 -20.67 -0.02
CA TYR A 453 -24.22 -21.23 1.33
C TYR A 453 -25.20 -20.46 2.24
N ILE A 454 -25.15 -19.12 2.24
CA ILE A 454 -26.05 -18.27 3.03
C ILE A 454 -27.53 -18.53 2.65
N SER A 455 -27.80 -18.85 1.38
CA SER A 455 -29.14 -19.15 0.89
C SER A 455 -29.60 -20.61 1.16
N SER A 456 -28.73 -21.46 1.69
CA SER A 456 -28.96 -22.90 1.86
C SER A 456 -29.65 -23.25 3.18
N SER A 457 -30.30 -24.42 3.24
CA SER A 457 -30.87 -24.95 4.49
C SER A 457 -29.80 -25.33 5.53
N GLN A 458 -28.54 -25.49 5.13
CA GLN A 458 -27.44 -25.80 6.05
C GLN A 458 -27.08 -24.58 6.90
N PHE A 459 -27.11 -23.38 6.32
CA PHE A 459 -26.91 -22.13 7.05
C PHE A 459 -27.93 -21.98 8.19
N ASP A 460 -29.19 -22.27 7.88
CA ASP A 460 -30.29 -22.24 8.84
C ASP A 460 -30.06 -23.20 10.02
N GLN A 461 -29.52 -24.39 9.74
CA GLN A 461 -29.19 -25.38 10.75
C GLN A 461 -28.02 -24.95 11.66
N HIS A 462 -27.11 -24.13 11.15
CA HIS A 462 -25.90 -23.74 11.87
C HIS A 462 -26.03 -22.43 12.67
N HIS A 463 -26.78 -21.44 12.17
CA HIS A 463 -26.77 -20.09 12.73
C HIS A 463 -28.11 -19.63 13.34
N MET A 464 -29.19 -20.39 13.14
CA MET A 464 -30.50 -20.07 13.74
C MET A 464 -30.85 -20.94 14.94
N SER A 465 -31.48 -20.33 15.94
CA SER A 465 -32.10 -21.03 17.07
C SER A 465 -33.35 -21.81 16.63
N ARG A 466 -33.83 -22.72 17.49
CA ARG A 466 -35.02 -23.54 17.20
C ARG A 466 -36.28 -22.66 17.10
N GLU A 467 -36.35 -21.61 17.90
CA GLU A 467 -37.42 -20.61 17.94
C GLU A 467 -37.38 -19.72 16.70
N GLU A 468 -36.20 -19.26 16.28
CA GLU A 468 -36.00 -18.46 15.06
C GLU A 468 -36.43 -19.24 13.81
N ARG A 469 -36.15 -20.54 13.74
CA ARG A 469 -36.60 -21.42 12.64
C ARG A 469 -38.12 -21.59 12.58
N SER A 470 -38.80 -21.54 13.72
CA SER A 470 -40.26 -21.70 13.78
C SER A 470 -41.02 -20.45 13.30
N LEU A 471 -40.39 -19.27 13.34
CA LEU A 471 -40.97 -17.99 12.95
C LEU A 471 -40.85 -17.68 11.44
N LEU A 472 -40.09 -18.49 10.69
CA LEU A 472 -39.68 -18.25 9.31
C LEU A 472 -40.68 -18.66 8.22
N MET A 473 -41.92 -18.99 8.57
CA MET A 473 -43.00 -19.32 7.62
C MET A 473 -43.48 -18.06 6.85
N GLY A 474 -42.59 -17.32 6.20
CA GLY A 474 -42.96 -16.25 5.28
C GLY A 474 -41.91 -15.17 4.95
N ASN A 475 -40.87 -14.95 5.77
CA ASN A 475 -39.91 -13.86 5.49
C ASN A 475 -38.47 -14.23 5.91
N ARG A 476 -37.59 -14.50 4.93
CA ARG A 476 -36.18 -14.93 5.13
C ARG A 476 -35.23 -13.79 5.55
N ASN A 477 -35.71 -12.56 5.71
CA ASN A 477 -34.89 -11.39 6.06
C ASN A 477 -34.59 -11.27 7.56
N ASN A 478 -34.24 -12.38 8.23
CA ASN A 478 -33.77 -12.29 9.61
C ASN A 478 -32.30 -11.85 9.61
N GLU A 479 -32.03 -10.64 10.08
CA GLU A 479 -30.69 -10.04 10.09
C GLU A 479 -29.76 -10.64 11.17
N VAL A 480 -30.35 -11.21 12.23
CA VAL A 480 -29.62 -11.72 13.41
C VAL A 480 -28.70 -12.92 13.08
N PRO A 481 -29.15 -13.97 12.35
CA PRO A 481 -28.29 -15.08 11.95
C PRO A 481 -27.14 -14.65 11.04
N LEU A 482 -27.38 -13.69 10.13
CA LEU A 482 -26.35 -13.09 9.28
C LEU A 482 -25.29 -12.36 10.12
N LYS A 483 -25.72 -11.53 11.09
CA LYS A 483 -24.80 -10.86 12.03
C LYS A 483 -23.92 -11.86 12.79
N ARG A 484 -24.50 -12.98 13.26
CA ARG A 484 -23.73 -14.07 13.92
C ARG A 484 -22.72 -14.72 12.98
N PHE A 485 -23.11 -15.03 11.75
CA PHE A 485 -22.22 -15.62 10.74
C PHE A 485 -21.03 -14.72 10.42
N TRP A 486 -21.27 -13.45 10.05
CA TRP A 486 -20.20 -12.53 9.67
C TRP A 486 -19.25 -12.22 10.84
N THR A 487 -19.77 -12.13 12.07
CA THR A 487 -18.93 -11.94 13.27
C THR A 487 -18.08 -13.17 13.58
N ALA A 488 -18.62 -14.38 13.39
CA ALA A 488 -17.84 -15.61 13.53
C ALA A 488 -16.76 -15.72 12.44
N LEU A 489 -17.07 -15.33 11.20
CA LEU A 489 -16.13 -15.35 10.08
C LEU A 489 -15.00 -14.36 10.27
N GLU A 490 -15.31 -13.12 10.66
CA GLU A 490 -14.34 -12.08 11.02
C GLU A 490 -13.32 -12.59 12.04
N LYS A 491 -13.80 -13.08 13.19
CA LYS A 491 -12.92 -13.59 14.26
C LYS A 491 -12.03 -14.74 13.79
N ASN A 492 -12.55 -15.65 12.96
CA ASN A 492 -11.74 -16.75 12.41
C ASN A 492 -10.68 -16.24 11.42
N CYS A 493 -11.03 -15.29 10.56
CA CYS A 493 -10.09 -14.67 9.63
C CYS A 493 -8.95 -13.97 10.38
N GLU A 494 -9.24 -13.18 11.42
CA GLU A 494 -8.21 -12.51 12.22
C GLU A 494 -7.25 -13.52 12.89
N GLN A 495 -7.80 -14.57 13.52
CA GLN A 495 -6.99 -15.59 14.20
C GLN A 495 -6.11 -16.40 13.23
N LEU A 496 -6.65 -16.80 12.08
CA LEU A 496 -5.89 -17.53 11.08
C LEU A 496 -4.87 -16.64 10.37
N GLN A 497 -5.19 -15.37 10.14
CA GLN A 497 -4.26 -14.39 9.58
C GLN A 497 -3.08 -14.17 10.54
N GLU A 498 -3.33 -13.97 11.83
CA GLU A 498 -2.29 -13.82 12.84
C GLU A 498 -1.40 -15.08 12.94
N ALA A 499 -2.00 -16.27 12.84
CA ALA A 499 -1.26 -17.52 12.80
C ALA A 499 -0.40 -17.69 11.53
N ALA A 500 -0.90 -17.26 10.37
CA ALA A 500 -0.19 -17.31 9.09
C ALA A 500 0.89 -16.24 8.94
N CYS A 501 0.78 -15.13 9.67
CA CYS A 501 1.64 -13.95 9.56
C CYS A 501 2.45 -13.69 10.83
N ARG A 502 3.01 -14.75 11.43
CA ARG A 502 3.95 -14.60 12.55
C ARG A 502 5.21 -13.84 12.09
N PRO A 503 5.70 -12.86 12.87
CA PRO A 503 6.90 -12.12 12.51
C PRO A 503 8.14 -13.02 12.63
N LEU A 504 9.09 -12.82 11.72
CA LEU A 504 10.34 -13.58 11.63
C LEU A 504 11.57 -12.70 11.85
N ALA A 505 11.60 -11.53 11.21
CA ALA A 505 12.73 -10.61 11.26
C ALA A 505 12.29 -9.19 10.85
N LEU A 506 13.14 -8.21 11.14
CA LEU A 506 13.08 -6.88 10.54
C LEU A 506 13.74 -6.91 9.16
N TRP A 507 13.27 -6.04 8.27
CA TRP A 507 13.98 -5.70 7.05
C TRP A 507 14.16 -4.19 6.96
N CYS A 508 15.28 -3.77 6.38
CA CYS A 508 15.55 -2.38 6.06
C CYS A 508 16.25 -2.31 4.71
N SER A 509 16.01 -1.22 3.99
CA SER A 509 16.76 -0.83 2.80
C SER A 509 17.14 0.63 2.91
N ASN A 510 18.45 0.88 2.96
CA ASN A 510 18.97 2.25 3.01
C ASN A 510 18.74 2.96 1.67
N SER A 511 18.94 2.25 0.55
CA SER A 511 18.77 2.79 -0.80
C SER A 511 17.33 3.19 -1.14
N LEU A 512 16.34 2.49 -0.58
CA LEU A 512 14.93 2.84 -0.71
C LEU A 512 14.41 3.70 0.45
N GLY A 513 15.12 3.77 1.57
CA GLY A 513 14.64 4.45 2.78
C GLY A 513 13.42 3.76 3.41
N LEU A 514 13.26 2.45 3.22
CA LEU A 514 12.15 1.65 3.71
C LEU A 514 12.61 0.67 4.79
N TYR A 515 11.69 0.32 5.69
CA TYR A 515 11.87 -0.76 6.65
C TYR A 515 10.51 -1.34 7.03
N GLY A 516 10.50 -2.48 7.70
CA GLY A 516 9.28 -3.10 8.21
C GLY A 516 9.54 -4.51 8.74
N THR A 517 8.51 -5.36 8.75
CA THR A 517 8.63 -6.74 9.26
C THR A 517 8.49 -7.78 8.14
N ILE A 518 9.40 -8.75 8.15
CA ILE A 518 9.24 -10.00 7.39
C ILE A 518 8.43 -10.94 8.25
N GLN A 519 7.26 -11.33 7.74
CA GLN A 519 6.37 -12.29 8.38
C GLN A 519 6.34 -13.58 7.54
N GLN A 520 5.84 -14.67 8.13
CA GLN A 520 5.78 -15.96 7.43
C GLN A 520 4.99 -15.88 6.11
N GLY A 521 3.81 -15.26 6.14
CA GLY A 521 2.93 -15.12 4.98
C GLY A 521 2.96 -13.77 4.26
N ARG A 522 3.69 -12.76 4.75
CA ARG A 522 3.71 -11.41 4.15
C ARG A 522 4.94 -10.58 4.54
N LEU A 523 5.04 -9.41 3.93
CA LEU A 523 5.96 -8.32 4.25
C LEU A 523 5.13 -7.08 4.62
N THR A 524 5.55 -6.33 5.64
CA THR A 524 4.96 -5.02 5.97
C THR A 524 5.95 -3.90 5.72
N VAL A 525 5.46 -2.67 5.57
CA VAL A 525 6.26 -1.45 5.44
C VAL A 525 5.88 -0.49 6.55
N CYS A 526 6.85 -0.02 7.32
CA CYS A 526 6.65 1.02 8.31
C CYS A 526 6.94 2.39 7.68
N HIS A 527 5.99 3.31 7.75
CA HIS A 527 6.11 4.63 7.13
C HIS A 527 5.26 5.68 7.86
N VAL A 528 5.69 6.94 7.84
CA VAL A 528 4.87 8.08 8.27
C VAL A 528 3.94 8.42 7.13
N CYS A 529 2.65 8.11 7.27
CA CYS A 529 1.68 8.31 6.18
C CYS A 529 1.24 9.78 6.03
N ASP A 530 1.43 10.60 7.07
CA ASP A 530 0.87 11.95 7.12
C ASP A 530 1.82 12.97 7.74
N GLU A 531 2.89 13.30 7.01
CA GLU A 531 3.87 14.31 7.45
C GLU A 531 3.22 15.69 7.66
N GLN A 532 2.16 16.02 6.91
CA GLN A 532 1.42 17.29 7.06
C GLN A 532 0.70 17.40 8.42
N MET A 533 0.43 16.29 9.11
CA MET A 533 -0.23 16.27 10.42
C MET A 533 0.75 16.13 11.60
N GLU A 534 2.07 16.14 11.33
CA GLU A 534 3.10 15.98 12.37
C GLU A 534 3.03 17.09 13.45
N TRP A 535 2.49 18.27 13.08
CA TRP A 535 2.26 19.37 14.01
C TRP A 535 1.30 19.01 15.15
N VAL A 536 0.36 18.07 14.97
CA VAL A 536 -0.56 17.63 16.04
C VAL A 536 0.24 17.01 17.18
N ARG A 537 1.20 16.16 16.82
CA ARG A 537 2.11 15.51 17.76
C ARG A 537 3.04 16.54 18.41
N ALA A 538 3.70 17.38 17.61
CA ALA A 538 4.61 18.41 18.11
C ALA A 538 3.91 19.37 19.10
N LEU A 539 2.71 19.85 18.74
CA LEU A 539 1.92 20.75 19.58
C LEU A 539 1.49 20.07 20.88
N THR A 540 0.96 18.84 20.80
CA THR A 540 0.45 18.13 21.98
C THR A 540 1.59 17.76 22.93
N VAL A 541 2.66 17.15 22.42
CA VAL A 541 3.82 16.72 23.22
C VAL A 541 4.53 17.94 23.79
N GLY A 542 4.74 19.00 23.02
CA GLY A 542 5.38 20.24 23.47
C GLY A 542 4.62 20.91 24.63
N ARG A 543 3.30 21.03 24.52
CA ARG A 543 2.45 21.65 25.57
C ARG A 543 2.35 20.79 26.83
N CYS A 544 2.34 19.46 26.69
CA CYS A 544 2.38 18.54 27.82
C CYS A 544 3.76 18.57 28.53
N LYS A 545 4.88 18.55 27.78
CA LYS A 545 6.24 18.64 28.35
C LYS A 545 6.46 19.95 29.09
N SER A 546 5.94 21.06 28.55
CA SER A 546 5.99 22.37 29.21
C SER A 546 5.03 22.50 30.41
N ARG A 547 4.29 21.44 30.76
CA ARG A 547 3.26 21.39 31.83
C ARG A 547 2.17 22.46 31.71
N VAL A 548 1.98 23.03 30.52
CA VAL A 548 0.92 24.00 30.22
C VAL A 548 -0.44 23.31 30.18
N VAL A 549 -0.46 22.07 29.68
CA VAL A 549 -1.66 21.22 29.62
C VAL A 549 -1.39 19.94 30.41
N ASN A 550 -2.40 19.51 31.18
CA ASN A 550 -2.32 18.24 31.90
C ASN A 550 -2.56 17.08 30.92
N SER A 551 -1.53 16.24 30.73
CA SER A 551 -1.57 15.08 29.81
C SER A 551 -2.69 14.10 30.16
N ASP A 552 -2.89 13.82 31.45
CA ASP A 552 -3.92 12.89 31.91
C ASP A 552 -5.33 13.44 31.66
N ALA A 553 -5.51 14.75 31.83
CA ALA A 553 -6.77 15.41 31.55
C ALA A 553 -7.11 15.35 30.06
N LEU A 554 -6.14 15.62 29.19
CA LEU A 554 -6.32 15.55 27.74
C LEU A 554 -6.65 14.13 27.29
N GLN A 555 -5.92 13.15 27.80
CA GLN A 555 -6.15 11.74 27.46
C GLN A 555 -7.53 11.26 27.93
N SER A 556 -7.97 11.65 29.13
CA SER A 556 -9.31 11.33 29.65
C SER A 556 -10.41 11.94 28.76
N CYS A 557 -10.36 13.26 28.50
CA CYS A 557 -11.34 13.94 27.66
C CYS A 557 -11.43 13.34 26.25
N MET A 558 -10.29 13.06 25.63
CA MET A 558 -10.26 12.48 24.29
C MET A 558 -10.67 11.00 24.24
N SER A 559 -10.44 10.24 25.31
CA SER A 559 -10.92 8.85 25.43
C SER A 559 -12.44 8.80 25.55
N ILE A 560 -13.04 9.69 26.34
CA ILE A 560 -14.49 9.84 26.44
C ILE A 560 -15.08 10.23 25.07
N ALA A 561 -14.50 11.23 24.41
CA ALA A 561 -14.93 11.63 23.07
C ALA A 561 -14.81 10.50 22.03
N ALA A 562 -13.73 9.71 22.06
CA ALA A 562 -13.55 8.57 21.15
C ALA A 562 -14.59 7.46 21.37
N ARG A 563 -14.94 7.16 22.62
CA ARG A 563 -15.99 6.17 22.91
C ARG A 563 -17.38 6.68 22.53
N PHE A 564 -17.65 7.97 22.75
CA PHE A 564 -18.87 8.61 22.30
C PHE A 564 -19.01 8.55 20.77
N ALA A 565 -17.92 8.84 20.05
CA ALA A 565 -17.84 8.72 18.59
C ALA A 565 -18.11 7.28 18.11
N ALA A 566 -17.47 6.28 18.73
CA ALA A 566 -17.66 4.87 18.38
C ALA A 566 -19.10 4.37 18.60
N ASN A 567 -19.85 5.00 19.50
CA ASN A 567 -21.25 4.69 19.82
C ASN A 567 -22.24 5.63 19.11
N GLU A 568 -21.93 6.06 17.88
CA GLU A 568 -22.80 6.87 17.02
C GLU A 568 -23.17 8.25 17.60
N MET A 569 -22.41 8.74 18.58
CA MET A 569 -22.69 10.01 19.27
C MET A 569 -24.11 10.09 19.85
N VAL A 570 -24.70 8.95 20.23
CA VAL A 570 -26.02 8.89 20.88
C VAL A 570 -25.88 9.36 22.32
N PRO A 571 -26.65 10.37 22.79
CA PRO A 571 -26.51 10.92 24.14
C PRO A 571 -26.55 9.87 25.27
N ASP A 572 -27.39 8.82 25.11
CA ASP A 572 -27.55 7.73 26.07
C ASP A 572 -26.34 6.78 26.17
N SER A 573 -25.35 6.93 25.28
CA SER A 573 -24.13 6.11 25.28
C SER A 573 -23.09 6.55 26.31
N LEU A 574 -23.26 7.73 26.92
CA LEU A 574 -22.40 8.25 27.98
C LEU A 574 -23.00 7.99 29.35
N SER A 575 -22.18 7.46 30.25
CA SER A 575 -22.55 7.35 31.66
C SER A 575 -22.44 8.71 32.37
N ILE A 576 -23.20 8.86 33.46
CA ILE A 576 -23.16 10.05 34.32
C ILE A 576 -21.74 10.27 34.89
N GLU A 577 -21.00 9.20 35.17
CA GLU A 577 -19.63 9.26 35.67
C GLU A 577 -18.67 9.89 34.64
N GLU A 578 -18.79 9.50 33.38
CA GLU A 578 -17.98 10.04 32.28
C GLU A 578 -18.29 11.50 32.00
N MET A 579 -19.56 11.88 32.04
CA MET A 579 -19.96 13.28 31.89
C MET A 579 -19.36 14.16 33.00
N ASN A 580 -19.40 13.67 34.25
CA ASN A 580 -18.81 14.37 35.40
C ASN A 580 -17.28 14.43 35.33
N GLU A 581 -16.63 13.35 34.87
CA GLU A 581 -15.19 13.32 34.67
C GLU A 581 -14.76 14.32 33.58
N PHE A 582 -15.46 14.31 32.44
CA PHE A 582 -15.22 15.24 31.34
C PHE A 582 -15.37 16.68 31.82
N SER A 583 -16.47 17.00 32.53
CA SER A 583 -16.73 18.34 33.08
C SER A 583 -15.57 18.88 33.92
N ARG A 584 -14.99 18.02 34.76
CA ARG A 584 -13.88 18.40 35.67
C ARG A 584 -12.56 18.63 34.94
N ARG A 585 -12.30 17.85 33.88
CA ARG A 585 -10.99 17.81 33.18
C ARG A 585 -10.93 18.75 31.98
N PHE A 586 -12.05 18.97 31.29
CA PHE A 586 -12.12 19.74 30.05
C PHE A 586 -11.53 21.16 30.13
N PRO A 587 -11.78 21.96 31.19
CA PRO A 587 -11.22 23.32 31.31
C PRO A 587 -9.69 23.36 31.34
N GLN A 588 -9.03 22.25 31.70
CA GLN A 588 -7.56 22.14 31.70
C GLN A 588 -6.98 21.91 30.30
N THR A 589 -7.85 21.67 29.31
CA THR A 589 -7.49 21.17 27.97
C THR A 589 -8.16 21.95 26.83
N SER A 590 -9.18 22.75 27.13
CA SER A 590 -10.02 23.47 26.15
C SER A 590 -9.19 24.29 25.16
N HIS A 591 -8.23 25.09 25.64
CA HIS A 591 -7.38 25.90 24.76
C HIS A 591 -6.54 25.09 23.77
N LEU A 592 -6.11 23.88 24.15
CA LEU A 592 -5.40 23.02 23.21
C LEU A 592 -6.37 22.48 22.16
N ILE A 593 -7.55 22.02 22.58
CA ILE A 593 -8.59 21.49 21.69
C ILE A 593 -9.07 22.58 20.70
N GLU A 594 -9.21 23.83 21.15
CA GLU A 594 -9.52 24.98 20.29
C GLU A 594 -8.46 25.18 19.21
N ASN A 595 -7.18 25.18 19.59
CA ASN A 595 -6.09 25.32 18.62
C ASN A 595 -6.04 24.15 17.64
N LEU A 596 -6.34 22.93 18.10
CA LEU A 596 -6.45 21.75 17.23
C LEU A 596 -7.60 21.92 16.22
N ILE A 597 -8.78 22.38 16.67
CA ILE A 597 -9.94 22.62 15.79
C ILE A 597 -9.62 23.69 14.75
N ARG A 598 -9.07 24.84 15.20
CA ARG A 598 -8.72 25.96 14.33
C ARG A 598 -7.72 25.54 13.26
N LYS A 599 -6.55 25.03 13.66
CA LYS A 599 -5.48 24.65 12.73
C LYS A 599 -5.88 23.52 11.79
N PHE A 600 -6.66 22.55 12.28
CA PHE A 600 -7.19 21.48 11.41
C PHE A 600 -8.20 22.00 10.38
N ALA A 601 -9.07 22.93 10.77
CA ALA A 601 -10.01 23.56 9.85
C ALA A 601 -9.31 24.47 8.82
N GLU A 602 -8.22 25.16 9.21
CA GLU A 602 -7.42 26.01 8.32
C GLU A 602 -6.67 25.21 7.23
N MET A 603 -6.34 23.95 7.47
CA MET A 603 -5.70 23.06 6.47
C MET A 603 -6.67 22.51 5.40
N THR A 604 -7.92 22.95 5.38
CA THR A 604 -8.87 22.54 4.34
C THR A 604 -8.35 22.99 2.97
N PRO A 605 -8.25 22.10 1.97
CA PRO A 605 -7.88 22.52 0.62
C PRO A 605 -8.88 23.55 0.08
N VAL A 606 -8.38 24.71 -0.33
CA VAL A 606 -9.19 25.81 -0.91
C VAL A 606 -8.82 26.12 -2.35
N ASP A 607 -7.54 25.99 -2.71
CA ASP A 607 -7.03 26.28 -4.06
C ASP A 607 -6.80 24.99 -4.84
N PHE A 608 -7.51 24.84 -5.96
CA PHE A 608 -7.41 23.68 -6.83
C PHE A 608 -6.85 24.08 -8.20
N THR A 609 -5.77 23.43 -8.63
CA THR A 609 -5.34 23.48 -10.03
C THR A 609 -6.10 22.43 -10.85
N THR A 610 -6.60 22.84 -12.01
CA THR A 610 -7.23 21.94 -13.00
C THR A 610 -6.25 21.52 -14.10
N HIS A 611 -5.06 22.13 -14.14
CA HIS A 611 -4.03 21.85 -15.13
C HIS A 611 -3.19 20.65 -14.70
N LEU A 612 -3.07 19.67 -15.60
CA LEU A 612 -2.20 18.51 -15.44
C LEU A 612 -1.06 18.60 -16.44
N VAL A 613 0.16 18.39 -15.97
CA VAL A 613 1.35 18.26 -16.82
C VAL A 613 1.56 16.78 -17.14
N ASP A 614 1.78 16.45 -18.41
CA ASP A 614 2.15 15.10 -18.81
C ASP A 614 3.54 14.76 -18.27
N MET A 615 3.59 13.92 -17.23
CA MET A 615 4.83 13.54 -16.55
C MET A 615 5.05 12.02 -16.60
N ARG A 616 6.31 11.63 -16.78
CA ARG A 616 6.72 10.23 -16.67
C ARG A 616 6.93 9.90 -15.20
N VAL A 617 6.19 8.90 -14.72
CA VAL A 617 6.32 8.44 -13.34
C VAL A 617 7.62 7.62 -13.18
N PRO A 618 8.49 7.96 -12.22
CA PRO A 618 9.74 7.25 -11.99
C PRO A 618 9.56 5.91 -11.26
N TYR A 619 8.51 5.76 -10.45
CA TYR A 619 8.22 4.54 -9.69
C TYR A 619 6.77 4.13 -9.84
N GLY A 620 6.49 3.13 -10.68
CA GLY A 620 5.13 2.68 -11.02
C GLY A 620 4.91 1.18 -10.89
N GLY A 621 5.74 0.47 -10.12
CA GLY A 621 5.55 -0.96 -9.86
C GLY A 621 4.35 -1.21 -8.93
N SER A 622 3.78 -2.42 -8.98
CA SER A 622 2.62 -2.80 -8.16
C SER A 622 2.88 -2.68 -6.66
N PHE A 623 4.13 -2.86 -6.24
CA PHE A 623 4.55 -2.64 -4.85
C PHE A 623 4.35 -1.19 -4.43
N THR A 624 4.76 -0.23 -5.26
CA THR A 624 4.61 1.21 -5.01
C THR A 624 3.17 1.64 -5.07
N SER A 625 2.41 1.17 -6.09
CA SER A 625 0.98 1.45 -6.18
C SER A 625 0.21 0.95 -4.96
N GLY A 626 0.49 -0.28 -4.50
CA GLY A 626 -0.15 -0.85 -3.31
C GLY A 626 0.24 -0.15 -2.01
N LEU A 627 1.50 0.26 -1.89
CA LEU A 627 1.98 1.05 -0.76
C LEU A 627 1.29 2.43 -0.71
N LEU A 628 1.23 3.16 -1.82
CA LEU A 628 0.54 4.46 -1.92
C LEU A 628 -0.95 4.34 -1.64
N ALA A 629 -1.62 3.31 -2.16
CA ALA A 629 -3.02 3.05 -1.88
C ALA A 629 -3.29 2.78 -0.39
N ALA A 630 -2.43 1.99 0.26
CA ALA A 630 -2.52 1.74 1.70
C ALA A 630 -2.23 2.99 2.53
N SER A 631 -1.21 3.77 2.16
CA SER A 631 -0.87 5.05 2.78
C SER A 631 -2.04 6.04 2.68
N LEU A 632 -2.65 6.18 1.50
CA LEU A 632 -3.81 7.06 1.28
C LEU A 632 -4.99 6.66 2.16
N ARG A 633 -5.37 5.39 2.17
CA ARG A 633 -6.47 4.90 3.01
C ARG A 633 -6.19 5.19 4.48
N ARG A 634 -4.96 4.95 4.93
CA ARG A 634 -4.57 5.20 6.32
C ARG A 634 -4.63 6.69 6.66
N GLN A 635 -4.08 7.55 5.80
CA GLN A 635 -4.08 8.99 5.98
C GLN A 635 -5.50 9.55 6.06
N VAL A 636 -6.38 9.13 5.15
CA VAL A 636 -7.79 9.54 5.12
C VAL A 636 -8.52 9.04 6.38
N ASP A 637 -8.34 7.77 6.75
CA ASP A 637 -9.00 7.20 7.93
C ASP A 637 -8.51 7.86 9.24
N ASP A 638 -7.21 8.15 9.37
CA ASP A 638 -6.66 8.81 10.56
C ASP A 638 -7.17 10.26 10.70
N ARG A 639 -7.22 11.03 9.60
CA ARG A 639 -7.81 12.38 9.58
C ARG A 639 -9.33 12.35 9.82
N LEU A 640 -10.03 11.35 9.30
CA LEU A 640 -11.46 11.16 9.53
C LEU A 640 -11.74 10.85 11.01
N THR A 641 -11.05 9.87 11.58
CA THR A 641 -11.12 9.54 13.02
C THR A 641 -10.78 10.76 13.88
N PHE A 642 -9.73 11.52 13.52
CA PHE A 642 -9.36 12.72 14.27
C PHE A 642 -10.44 13.80 14.26
N SER A 643 -10.95 14.16 13.08
CA SER A 643 -12.03 15.15 12.94
C SER A 643 -13.33 14.70 13.62
N HIS A 644 -13.66 13.42 13.53
CA HIS A 644 -14.85 12.85 14.16
C HIS A 644 -14.75 12.88 15.69
N ARG A 645 -13.57 12.62 16.26
CA ARG A 645 -13.30 12.77 17.69
C ARG A 645 -13.36 14.22 18.18
N LEU A 646 -12.92 15.19 17.38
CA LEU A 646 -13.08 16.61 17.70
C LEU A 646 -14.56 17.01 17.73
N ILE A 647 -15.34 16.57 16.73
CA ILE A 647 -16.81 16.79 16.69
C ILE A 647 -17.49 16.13 17.90
N ALA A 648 -17.11 14.90 18.25
CA ALA A 648 -17.60 14.22 19.44
C ALA A 648 -17.24 15.00 20.72
N CYS A 649 -16.03 15.54 20.82
CA CYS A 649 -15.62 16.38 21.95
C CYS A 649 -16.48 17.65 22.06
N ILE A 650 -16.80 18.30 20.95
CA ILE A 650 -17.69 19.48 20.92
C ILE A 650 -19.09 19.10 21.40
N ALA A 651 -19.62 17.97 20.94
CA ALA A 651 -20.94 17.48 21.35
C ALA A 651 -21.00 17.16 22.85
N VAL A 652 -20.00 16.45 23.40
CA VAL A 652 -19.91 16.18 24.85
C VAL A 652 -19.73 17.48 25.65
N ALA A 653 -18.90 18.41 25.17
CA ALA A 653 -18.75 19.70 25.82
C ALA A 653 -20.10 20.44 25.88
N ARG A 654 -20.90 20.45 24.80
CA ARG A 654 -22.22 21.08 24.80
C ARG A 654 -23.22 20.43 25.76
N THR A 655 -23.25 19.09 25.87
CA THR A 655 -24.17 18.42 26.79
C THR A 655 -23.81 18.72 28.24
N VAL A 656 -22.52 18.82 28.56
CA VAL A 656 -22.02 19.10 29.91
C VAL A 656 -22.09 20.59 30.27
N LEU A 657 -21.83 21.50 29.33
CA LEU A 657 -21.83 22.96 29.55
C LEU A 657 -23.23 23.58 29.67
N GLN A 658 -24.29 22.83 29.36
CA GLN A 658 -25.69 23.25 29.55
C GLN A 658 -26.22 23.06 30.99
N THR A 659 -25.41 22.50 31.90
CA THR A 659 -25.75 22.28 33.31
C THR A 659 -25.51 23.54 34.16
N GLU A 660 -26.40 23.87 35.11
CA GLU A 660 -26.45 25.16 35.84
C GLU A 660 -25.13 25.58 36.54
N GLU A 661 -24.25 24.63 36.90
CA GLU A 661 -22.97 24.90 37.58
C GLU A 661 -21.93 25.64 36.70
N PHE A 662 -22.08 25.63 35.37
CA PHE A 662 -21.05 26.16 34.44
C PHE A 662 -21.35 27.54 33.82
N ILE A 663 -22.56 28.09 34.07
CA ILE A 663 -22.97 29.39 33.50
C ILE A 663 -22.07 30.54 34.00
N SER A 664 -21.43 30.38 35.17
CA SER A 664 -20.56 31.38 35.78
C SER A 664 -19.13 31.42 35.23
N GLY A 665 -18.74 30.49 34.34
CA GLY A 665 -17.38 30.31 33.82
C GLY A 665 -17.28 30.12 32.31
N ARG A 666 -18.20 30.70 31.52
CA ARG A 666 -18.15 30.65 30.04
C ARG A 666 -16.83 31.21 29.52
N ASP A 667 -16.08 30.38 28.79
CA ASP A 667 -14.94 30.83 28.00
C ASP A 667 -15.43 31.43 26.68
N THR A 668 -15.33 32.76 26.54
CA THR A 668 -15.74 33.47 25.31
C THR A 668 -14.92 33.03 24.09
N ARG A 669 -13.73 32.47 24.29
CA ARG A 669 -12.85 32.00 23.22
C ARG A 669 -13.32 30.69 22.60
N TRP A 670 -13.80 29.75 23.41
CA TRP A 670 -14.39 28.49 22.96
C TRP A 670 -15.56 28.76 22.02
N ASP A 671 -16.52 29.60 22.46
CA ASP A 671 -17.69 29.98 21.67
C ASP A 671 -17.29 30.69 20.37
N THR A 672 -16.27 31.56 20.41
CA THR A 672 -15.74 32.24 19.21
C THR A 672 -15.15 31.25 18.21
N THR A 673 -14.33 30.30 18.69
CA THR A 673 -13.70 29.28 17.85
C THR A 673 -14.74 28.40 17.17
N LEU A 674 -15.77 27.97 17.92
CA LEU A 674 -16.86 27.18 17.36
C LEU A 674 -17.65 27.96 16.30
N ASN A 675 -17.97 29.23 16.56
CA ASN A 675 -18.69 30.08 15.61
C ASN A 675 -17.95 30.23 14.26
N ILE A 676 -16.61 30.21 14.29
CA ILE A 676 -15.78 30.37 13.08
C ILE A 676 -15.56 29.02 12.38
N HIS A 677 -15.13 27.99 13.11
CA HIS A 677 -14.53 26.79 12.51
C HIS A 677 -15.43 25.54 12.53
N GLU A 678 -16.48 25.50 13.34
CA GLU A 678 -17.28 24.26 13.51
C GLU A 678 -17.93 23.81 12.19
N LYS A 679 -18.51 24.75 11.44
CA LYS A 679 -19.12 24.43 10.14
C LYS A 679 -18.09 23.87 9.16
N THR A 680 -16.90 24.47 9.12
CA THR A 680 -15.78 23.99 8.29
C THR A 680 -15.33 22.61 8.75
N LEU A 681 -15.19 22.37 10.05
CA LEU A 681 -14.83 21.07 10.61
C LEU A 681 -15.83 19.97 10.21
N HIS A 682 -17.13 20.24 10.27
CA HIS A 682 -18.16 19.31 9.79
C HIS A 682 -18.08 19.08 8.28
N ASN A 683 -17.81 20.11 7.48
CA ASN A 683 -17.61 19.93 6.03
C ASN A 683 -16.40 19.04 5.75
N VAL A 684 -15.26 19.33 6.39
CA VAL A 684 -14.02 18.54 6.28
C VAL A 684 -14.25 17.08 6.67
N ASN A 685 -14.96 16.83 7.78
CA ASN A 685 -15.31 15.48 8.21
C ASN A 685 -16.18 14.75 7.16
N ARG A 686 -17.15 15.45 6.55
CA ARG A 686 -17.93 14.92 5.43
C ARG A 686 -17.04 14.57 4.24
N GLN A 687 -16.12 15.46 3.85
CA GLN A 687 -15.22 15.22 2.71
C GLN A 687 -14.29 14.02 2.95
N TYR A 688 -13.73 13.87 4.15
CA TYR A 688 -12.96 12.67 4.50
C TYR A 688 -13.83 11.39 4.56
N THR A 689 -15.11 11.50 4.96
CA THR A 689 -16.05 10.38 4.91
C THR A 689 -16.26 9.91 3.47
N VAL A 690 -16.47 10.85 2.54
CA VAL A 690 -16.60 10.56 1.10
C VAL A 690 -15.33 9.91 0.58
N LEU A 691 -14.15 10.46 0.89
CA LEU A 691 -12.86 9.90 0.48
C LEU A 691 -12.61 8.49 1.02
N SER A 692 -12.88 8.25 2.31
CA SER A 692 -12.69 6.93 2.94
C SER A 692 -13.59 5.89 2.27
N GLN A 693 -14.86 6.24 2.05
CA GLN A 693 -15.81 5.36 1.38
C GLN A 693 -15.50 5.16 -0.11
N ALA A 694 -15.06 6.21 -0.81
CA ALA A 694 -14.63 6.15 -2.19
C ALA A 694 -13.42 5.23 -2.37
N ALA A 695 -12.40 5.38 -1.52
CA ALA A 695 -11.21 4.53 -1.54
C ALA A 695 -11.53 3.04 -1.34
N ALA A 696 -12.65 2.72 -0.69
CA ALA A 696 -13.13 1.36 -0.44
C ALA A 696 -14.07 0.80 -1.53
N ILE A 697 -14.51 1.60 -2.52
CA ILE A 697 -15.35 1.13 -3.65
C ILE A 697 -14.63 0.00 -4.37
N ARG A 698 -15.38 -1.03 -4.79
CA ARG A 698 -14.84 -2.18 -5.53
C ARG A 698 -14.88 -1.93 -7.03
N VAL A 699 -13.74 -2.17 -7.67
CA VAL A 699 -13.55 -1.95 -9.10
C VAL A 699 -13.15 -3.27 -9.77
N ALA A 700 -13.84 -3.63 -10.84
CA ALA A 700 -13.53 -4.81 -11.65
C ALA A 700 -12.66 -4.41 -12.85
N ASN A 701 -11.34 -4.48 -12.70
CA ASN A 701 -10.37 -3.99 -13.70
C ASN A 701 -10.08 -4.97 -14.86
N GLY A 702 -11.08 -5.69 -15.38
CA GLY A 702 -10.89 -6.69 -16.45
C GLY A 702 -10.06 -7.92 -16.05
N THR A 703 -9.30 -7.86 -14.96
CA THR A 703 -8.72 -8.96 -14.20
C THR A 703 -9.81 -9.75 -13.48
N GLU A 704 -9.59 -11.03 -13.20
CA GLU A 704 -10.55 -11.87 -12.48
C GLU A 704 -10.83 -11.38 -11.04
N HIS A 705 -9.99 -10.48 -10.51
CA HIS A 705 -10.06 -9.96 -9.14
C HIS A 705 -10.64 -8.54 -9.09
N GLU A 706 -11.48 -8.28 -8.07
CA GLU A 706 -11.94 -6.94 -7.71
C GLU A 706 -10.94 -6.29 -6.75
N THR A 707 -10.49 -5.08 -7.05
CA THR A 707 -9.59 -4.30 -6.19
C THR A 707 -10.32 -3.12 -5.59
N SER A 708 -9.75 -2.49 -4.56
CA SER A 708 -10.25 -1.21 -4.07
C SER A 708 -10.01 -0.11 -5.10
N LEU A 709 -10.83 0.94 -5.10
CA LEU A 709 -10.66 2.08 -6.00
C LEU A 709 -9.31 2.76 -5.80
N ALA A 710 -8.82 2.85 -4.55
CA ALA A 710 -7.49 3.39 -4.28
C ALA A 710 -6.39 2.58 -4.99
N GLU A 711 -6.46 1.24 -4.91
CA GLU A 711 -5.51 0.35 -5.60
C GLU A 711 -5.61 0.49 -7.13
N ALA A 712 -6.84 0.46 -7.65
CA ALA A 712 -7.11 0.60 -9.09
C ALA A 712 -6.58 1.94 -9.62
N PHE A 713 -6.76 3.03 -8.87
CA PHE A 713 -6.32 4.36 -9.24
C PHE A 713 -4.79 4.44 -9.36
N PHE A 714 -4.05 3.98 -8.35
CA PHE A 714 -2.57 4.03 -8.35
C PHE A 714 -1.91 2.99 -9.25
N SER A 715 -2.57 1.86 -9.54
CA SER A 715 -2.09 0.88 -10.52
C SER A 715 -2.40 1.27 -11.97
N GLY A 716 -3.37 2.17 -12.18
CA GLY A 716 -3.73 2.71 -13.47
C GLY A 716 -3.12 4.09 -13.74
N THR A 717 -3.88 4.96 -14.43
CA THR A 717 -3.44 6.31 -14.81
C THR A 717 -3.49 7.34 -13.67
N GLY A 718 -3.91 6.93 -12.46
CA GLY A 718 -4.01 7.83 -11.32
C GLY A 718 -2.64 8.32 -10.86
N LEU A 719 -1.64 7.45 -10.87
CA LEU A 719 -0.28 7.80 -10.45
C LEU A 719 0.35 8.88 -11.35
N THR A 720 0.17 8.77 -12.68
CA THR A 720 0.57 9.80 -13.64
C THR A 720 -0.19 11.11 -13.44
N ALA A 721 -1.48 11.03 -13.09
CA ALA A 721 -2.30 12.23 -12.87
C ALA A 721 -1.88 12.99 -11.60
N ILE A 722 -1.61 12.28 -10.50
CA ILE A 722 -1.11 12.90 -9.26
C ILE A 722 0.27 13.50 -9.46
N GLU A 723 1.15 12.82 -10.19
CA GLU A 723 2.48 13.36 -10.49
C GLU A 723 2.40 14.65 -11.32
N GLY A 724 1.56 14.66 -12.36
CA GLY A 724 1.29 15.85 -13.15
C GLY A 724 0.69 16.99 -12.34
N PHE A 725 -0.21 16.67 -11.40
CA PHE A 725 -0.81 17.64 -10.48
C PHE A 725 0.23 18.24 -9.51
N ALA A 726 1.06 17.39 -8.90
CA ALA A 726 2.09 17.81 -7.95
C ALA A 726 3.08 18.79 -8.61
N HIS A 727 3.48 18.51 -9.85
CA HIS A 727 4.34 19.41 -10.61
C HIS A 727 3.65 20.70 -11.05
N ALA A 728 2.38 20.66 -11.45
CA ALA A 728 1.63 21.87 -11.78
C ALA A 728 1.53 22.81 -10.57
N LYS A 729 1.35 22.24 -9.38
CA LYS A 729 1.27 23.00 -8.12
C LYS A 729 2.57 23.72 -7.79
N THR A 730 3.74 23.07 -7.94
CA THR A 730 5.03 23.70 -7.63
C THR A 730 5.30 24.96 -8.45
N TYR A 731 4.89 24.98 -9.73
CA TYR A 731 5.02 26.18 -10.57
C TYR A 731 4.17 27.35 -10.08
N LEU A 732 2.98 27.08 -9.54
CA LEU A 732 2.08 28.10 -9.02
C LEU A 732 2.56 28.66 -7.68
N ASP A 733 3.14 27.79 -6.85
CA ASP A 733 3.71 28.19 -5.56
C ASP A 733 4.98 29.04 -5.76
N ASP A 734 5.86 28.71 -6.73
CA ASP A 734 7.07 29.48 -7.06
C ASP A 734 6.77 30.92 -7.54
N ASP A 735 5.64 31.14 -8.22
CA ASP A 735 5.22 32.47 -8.70
C ASP A 735 4.62 33.35 -7.57
N MET A 736 4.23 32.74 -6.44
CA MET A 736 3.55 33.40 -5.31
C MET A 736 4.49 33.73 -4.14
N GLU A 737 5.76 33.30 -4.15
CA GLU A 737 6.75 33.62 -3.09
C GLU A 737 7.15 35.11 -3.01
N GLY A 738 6.55 35.99 -3.83
CA GLY A 738 6.82 37.42 -3.86
C GLY A 738 6.03 38.27 -2.84
N GLU A 739 4.94 37.76 -2.24
CA GLU A 739 4.05 38.58 -1.39
C GLU A 739 3.47 37.75 -0.21
N GLY A 740 4.22 37.59 0.88
CA GLY A 740 3.72 37.03 2.14
C GLY A 740 4.08 37.92 3.31
N GLU A 741 3.07 38.38 4.06
CA GLU A 741 3.20 39.24 5.24
C GLU A 741 3.93 38.53 6.39
N ASP A 742 4.90 39.22 6.99
CA ASP A 742 5.59 38.86 8.23
C ASP A 742 4.57 38.69 9.39
N GLY A 743 4.26 37.45 9.77
CA GLY A 743 3.35 37.16 10.87
C GLY A 743 3.72 35.89 11.65
N ASP A 744 4.36 36.08 12.81
CA ASP A 744 4.47 35.24 14.02
C ASP A 744 4.07 33.73 13.93
N ASP A 745 4.83 32.89 13.21
CA ASP A 745 4.78 31.43 13.44
C ASP A 745 6.18 30.79 13.32
N ASP A 746 7.08 31.15 14.26
CA ASP A 746 8.42 30.57 14.44
C ASP A 746 8.42 29.01 14.42
N LEU A 747 7.31 28.40 14.85
CA LEU A 747 7.10 26.96 14.84
C LEU A 747 6.92 26.38 13.43
N GLU A 748 6.21 27.06 12.55
CA GLU A 748 6.01 26.58 11.17
C GLU A 748 7.27 26.75 10.33
N GLU A 749 7.98 27.85 10.51
CA GLU A 749 9.26 28.10 9.83
C GLU A 749 10.33 27.10 10.28
N SER A 750 10.43 26.83 11.59
CA SER A 750 11.31 25.78 12.14
C SER A 750 10.94 24.37 11.66
N MET A 751 9.64 24.05 11.55
CA MET A 751 9.17 22.76 11.04
C MET A 751 9.45 22.61 9.53
N ARG A 752 9.24 23.66 8.74
CA ARG A 752 9.58 23.68 7.30
C ARG A 752 11.08 23.51 7.08
N ALA A 753 11.92 24.18 7.86
CA ALA A 753 13.37 24.01 7.82
C ALA A 753 13.79 22.56 8.17
N SER A 754 13.21 22.00 9.25
CA SER A 754 13.46 20.62 9.67
C SER A 754 12.98 19.59 8.63
N GLN A 755 11.84 19.84 7.98
CA GLN A 755 11.30 18.98 6.93
C GLN A 755 12.13 19.03 5.66
N TRP A 756 12.61 20.21 5.27
CA TRP A 756 13.53 20.38 4.14
C TRP A 756 14.87 19.65 4.36
N GLU A 757 15.47 19.79 5.54
CA GLU A 757 16.71 19.09 5.90
C GLU A 757 16.54 17.57 5.90
N ARG A 758 15.43 17.06 6.47
CA ARG A 758 15.09 15.62 6.44
C ARG A 758 14.84 15.10 5.02
N ASN A 759 14.21 15.90 4.17
CA ASN A 759 13.90 15.51 2.80
C ASN A 759 15.15 15.49 1.91
N SER A 760 16.01 16.51 2.01
CA SER A 760 17.25 16.63 1.23
C SER A 760 18.24 15.46 1.44
N MET A 761 18.19 14.82 2.62
CA MET A 761 19.06 13.69 2.98
C MET A 761 18.38 12.32 2.91
N SER A 762 17.15 12.23 2.40
CA SER A 762 16.40 10.97 2.25
C SER A 762 16.57 10.36 0.86
N SER A 763 16.31 9.06 0.70
CA SER A 763 16.43 8.39 -0.60
C SER A 763 15.48 9.02 -1.64
N PRO A 764 15.82 8.98 -2.95
CA PRO A 764 14.94 9.52 -4.00
C PRO A 764 13.54 8.89 -4.00
N TYR A 765 13.44 7.62 -3.61
CA TYR A 765 12.18 6.92 -3.49
C TYR A 765 11.35 7.41 -2.28
N ALA A 766 11.97 7.63 -1.12
CA ALA A 766 11.27 8.17 0.04
C ALA A 766 10.76 9.61 -0.21
N GLN A 767 11.58 10.45 -0.87
CA GLN A 767 11.17 11.79 -1.30
C GLN A 767 9.97 11.75 -2.25
N PHE A 768 10.00 10.81 -3.21
CA PHE A 768 8.89 10.59 -4.13
C PHE A 768 7.60 10.24 -3.39
N LEU A 769 7.64 9.30 -2.42
CA LEU A 769 6.47 8.93 -1.62
C LEU A 769 5.91 10.12 -0.83
N SER A 770 6.74 10.85 -0.09
CA SER A 770 6.30 12.01 0.71
C SER A 770 5.66 13.09 -0.17
N ARG A 771 6.29 13.43 -1.30
CA ARG A 771 5.77 14.43 -2.25
C ARG A 771 4.43 14.03 -2.88
N LEU A 772 4.27 12.78 -3.30
CA LEU A 772 3.00 12.32 -3.85
C LEU A 772 1.90 12.31 -2.80
N MET A 773 2.19 11.81 -1.59
CA MET A 773 1.18 11.72 -0.53
C MET A 773 0.68 13.09 -0.10
N SER A 774 1.55 14.10 -0.02
CA SER A 774 1.15 15.48 0.31
C SER A 774 0.24 16.11 -0.75
N SER A 775 0.39 15.71 -2.01
CA SER A 775 -0.41 16.22 -3.14
C SER A 775 -1.71 15.43 -3.35
N THR A 776 -1.74 14.14 -2.98
CA THR A 776 -2.83 13.22 -3.28
C THR A 776 -4.15 13.66 -2.66
N ILE A 777 -4.18 14.04 -1.38
CA ILE A 777 -5.43 14.45 -0.71
C ILE A 777 -6.04 15.68 -1.39
N VAL A 778 -5.21 16.66 -1.77
CA VAL A 778 -5.66 17.89 -2.43
C VAL A 778 -6.21 17.57 -3.82
N ALA A 779 -5.50 16.75 -4.59
CA ALA A 779 -5.88 16.39 -5.95
C ALA A 779 -7.18 15.55 -6.01
N LEU A 780 -7.37 14.66 -5.02
CA LEU A 780 -8.54 13.79 -4.93
C LEU A 780 -9.69 14.40 -4.12
N TRP A 781 -9.51 15.61 -3.58
CA TRP A 781 -10.52 16.25 -2.74
C TRP A 781 -11.88 16.27 -3.44
N PRO A 782 -13.00 15.89 -2.79
CA PRO A 782 -14.25 15.69 -3.52
C PRO A 782 -14.85 16.98 -4.11
N GLU A 783 -14.48 18.14 -3.55
CA GLU A 783 -14.85 19.47 -4.08
C GLU A 783 -13.89 19.97 -5.17
N SER A 784 -12.86 19.20 -5.54
CA SER A 784 -11.89 19.58 -6.55
C SER A 784 -12.50 19.54 -7.96
N PRO A 785 -12.42 20.63 -8.76
CA PRO A 785 -12.84 20.65 -10.16
C PRO A 785 -11.97 19.78 -11.07
N ALA A 786 -10.82 19.29 -10.57
CA ALA A 786 -9.98 18.36 -11.33
C ALA A 786 -10.72 17.04 -11.64
N LEU A 787 -11.64 16.60 -10.76
CA LEU A 787 -12.52 15.43 -10.95
C LEU A 787 -11.76 14.17 -11.37
N LEU A 788 -10.60 13.92 -10.75
CA LEU A 788 -9.68 12.84 -11.13
C LEU A 788 -10.31 11.44 -11.01
N LEU A 789 -11.04 11.17 -9.92
CA LEU A 789 -11.68 9.85 -9.71
C LEU A 789 -12.79 9.56 -10.75
N PRO A 790 -13.76 10.46 -11.01
CA PRO A 790 -14.74 10.25 -12.08
C PRO A 790 -14.12 10.05 -13.46
N LYS A 791 -13.09 10.84 -13.80
CA LYS A 791 -12.36 10.73 -15.08
C LYS A 791 -11.67 9.37 -15.21
N PHE A 792 -10.98 8.92 -14.16
CA PHE A 792 -10.34 7.62 -14.10
C PHE A 792 -11.34 6.46 -14.24
N LEU A 793 -12.45 6.51 -13.50
CA LEU A 793 -13.49 5.47 -13.57
C LEU A 793 -14.16 5.41 -14.95
N THR A 794 -14.32 6.56 -15.60
CA THR A 794 -14.87 6.65 -16.95
C THR A 794 -13.93 6.06 -17.99
N SER A 795 -12.63 6.40 -17.94
CA SER A 795 -11.63 5.86 -18.87
C SER A 795 -11.41 4.35 -18.68
N GLY A 796 -11.56 3.85 -17.45
CA GLY A 796 -11.52 2.42 -17.13
C GLY A 796 -12.82 1.66 -17.40
N HIS A 797 -13.88 2.29 -17.94
CA HIS A 797 -15.21 1.69 -18.15
C HIS A 797 -15.84 1.08 -16.88
N CYS A 798 -15.51 1.64 -15.71
CA CYS A 798 -15.92 1.15 -14.40
C CYS A 798 -17.24 1.78 -13.95
N TYR A 799 -18.31 1.56 -14.72
CA TYR A 799 -19.58 2.30 -14.60
C TYR A 799 -20.32 2.10 -13.28
N ALA A 800 -20.28 0.91 -12.69
CA ALA A 800 -20.91 0.64 -11.39
C ALA A 800 -20.22 1.45 -10.26
N ALA A 801 -18.89 1.44 -10.24
CA ALA A 801 -18.08 2.21 -9.31
C ALA A 801 -18.22 3.73 -9.55
N LEU A 802 -18.35 4.16 -10.80
CA LEU A 802 -18.61 5.57 -11.15
C LEU A 802 -19.95 6.04 -10.58
N LEU A 803 -21.03 5.27 -10.77
CA LEU A 803 -22.34 5.61 -10.24
C LEU A 803 -22.32 5.67 -8.70
N GLU A 804 -21.67 4.69 -8.07
CA GLU A 804 -21.52 4.64 -6.61
C GLU A 804 -20.76 5.88 -6.09
N TYR A 805 -19.68 6.28 -6.77
CA TYR A 805 -18.91 7.48 -6.42
C TYR A 805 -19.71 8.78 -6.59
N CYS A 806 -20.51 8.90 -7.66
CA CYS A 806 -21.41 10.03 -7.84
C CYS A 806 -22.42 10.11 -6.67
N GLN A 807 -23.09 9.00 -6.35
CA GLN A 807 -24.07 8.95 -5.26
C GLN A 807 -23.47 9.27 -3.88
N LEU A 808 -22.20 8.91 -3.64
CA LEU A 808 -21.49 9.28 -2.41
C LEU A 808 -21.36 10.79 -2.21
N ASN A 809 -21.32 11.55 -3.30
CA ASN A 809 -21.16 13.00 -3.26
C ASN A 809 -22.49 13.75 -3.16
N GLU A 810 -23.65 13.06 -3.20
CA GLU A 810 -24.95 13.72 -3.03
C GLU A 810 -25.17 14.19 -1.56
N PRO A 811 -25.78 15.39 -1.34
CA PRO A 811 -26.08 16.40 -2.35
C PRO A 811 -24.80 17.06 -2.88
N TYR A 812 -24.73 17.18 -4.21
CA TYR A 812 -23.58 17.78 -4.90
C TYR A 812 -23.36 19.22 -4.47
N ILE A 813 -22.09 19.62 -4.36
CA ILE A 813 -21.76 21.04 -4.24
C ILE A 813 -22.18 21.78 -5.52
N LYS A 814 -22.59 23.04 -5.38
CA LYS A 814 -23.24 23.81 -6.46
C LYS A 814 -22.36 23.91 -7.71
N GLU A 815 -21.07 24.01 -7.50
CA GLU A 815 -20.04 24.21 -8.52
C GLU A 815 -19.75 22.94 -9.34
N LEU A 816 -20.11 21.74 -8.83
CA LEU A 816 -19.83 20.47 -9.50
C LEU A 816 -21.10 19.70 -9.91
N VAL A 817 -22.30 20.22 -9.62
CA VAL A 817 -23.58 19.52 -9.88
C VAL A 817 -23.65 19.06 -11.34
N SER A 818 -23.39 19.97 -12.28
CA SER A 818 -23.49 19.72 -13.72
C SER A 818 -22.52 18.63 -14.17
N ALA A 819 -21.29 18.67 -13.67
CA ALA A 819 -20.26 17.67 -13.96
C ALA A 819 -20.62 16.29 -13.39
N PHE A 820 -21.10 16.22 -12.14
CA PHE A 820 -21.55 14.95 -11.56
C PHE A 820 -22.77 14.38 -12.27
N ARG A 821 -23.76 15.20 -12.65
CA ARG A 821 -24.92 14.76 -13.46
C ARG A 821 -24.48 14.23 -14.83
N PHE A 822 -23.47 14.84 -15.44
CA PHE A 822 -22.86 14.31 -16.67
C PHE A 822 -22.25 12.92 -16.44
N PHE A 823 -21.45 12.73 -15.40
CA PHE A 823 -20.84 11.44 -15.06
C PHE A 823 -21.89 10.37 -14.69
N GLU A 824 -22.97 10.73 -14.00
CA GLU A 824 -24.10 9.83 -13.78
C GLU A 824 -24.72 9.37 -15.11
N GLY A 825 -24.89 10.29 -16.06
CA GLY A 825 -25.37 9.95 -17.41
C GLY A 825 -24.46 8.93 -18.09
N VAL A 826 -23.14 9.12 -18.02
CA VAL A 826 -22.15 8.17 -18.53
C VAL A 826 -22.26 6.81 -17.83
N ALA A 827 -22.39 6.81 -16.50
CA ALA A 827 -22.53 5.59 -15.72
C ALA A 827 -23.81 4.80 -16.08
N TYR A 828 -24.95 5.49 -16.17
CA TYR A 828 -26.22 4.86 -16.56
C TYR A 828 -26.18 4.33 -18.00
N CYS A 829 -25.48 4.99 -18.91
CA CYS A 829 -25.24 4.46 -20.27
C CYS A 829 -24.51 3.12 -20.23
N GLY A 830 -23.42 3.03 -19.47
CA GLY A 830 -22.67 1.78 -19.31
C GLY A 830 -23.43 0.67 -18.57
N LEU A 831 -24.33 1.05 -17.67
CA LEU A 831 -25.20 0.12 -16.92
C LEU A 831 -26.49 -0.28 -17.66
N SER A 832 -26.62 0.05 -18.94
CA SER A 832 -27.80 -0.30 -19.76
C SER A 832 -29.11 0.31 -19.28
N GLN A 833 -29.07 1.55 -18.76
CA GLN A 833 -30.26 2.32 -18.32
C GLN A 833 -30.42 3.61 -19.16
N PRO A 834 -30.83 3.52 -20.43
CA PRO A 834 -30.76 4.64 -21.38
C PRO A 834 -31.67 5.82 -21.04
N ASP A 835 -32.84 5.58 -20.45
CA ASP A 835 -33.77 6.69 -20.11
C ASP A 835 -33.28 7.51 -18.92
N ARG A 836 -32.66 6.85 -17.92
CA ARG A 836 -32.01 7.54 -16.80
C ARG A 836 -30.77 8.28 -17.25
N ALA A 837 -29.99 7.68 -18.13
CA ALA A 837 -28.83 8.34 -18.73
C ALA A 837 -29.25 9.63 -19.46
N LEU A 838 -30.28 9.55 -20.30
CA LEU A 838 -30.83 10.71 -21.00
C LEU A 838 -31.27 11.80 -20.02
N HIS A 839 -31.98 11.43 -18.96
CA HIS A 839 -32.41 12.41 -17.95
C HIS A 839 -31.22 13.10 -17.27
N SER A 840 -30.22 12.35 -16.81
CA SER A 840 -29.01 12.91 -16.20
C SER A 840 -28.22 13.81 -17.15
N PHE A 841 -28.13 13.48 -18.44
CA PHE A 841 -27.50 14.35 -19.43
C PHE A 841 -28.28 15.64 -19.68
N LEU A 842 -29.62 15.59 -19.63
CA LEU A 842 -30.45 16.79 -19.73
C LEU A 842 -30.30 17.69 -18.50
N ASP A 843 -30.16 17.11 -17.31
CA ASP A 843 -29.89 17.89 -16.09
C ASP A 843 -28.49 18.55 -16.15
N ALA A 844 -27.50 17.88 -16.75
CA ALA A 844 -26.17 18.45 -16.97
C ALA A 844 -26.15 19.59 -18.01
N LEU A 845 -27.10 19.60 -18.95
CA LEU A 845 -27.18 20.61 -20.00
C LEU A 845 -27.44 22.02 -19.44
N ASP A 846 -28.20 22.13 -18.35
CA ASP A 846 -28.45 23.41 -17.69
C ASP A 846 -27.16 24.08 -17.22
N GLY A 847 -26.12 23.29 -16.87
CA GLY A 847 -24.80 23.79 -16.52
C GLY A 847 -24.01 24.35 -17.71
N MET A 848 -24.19 23.78 -18.91
CA MET A 848 -23.58 24.32 -20.14
C MET A 848 -24.16 25.69 -20.49
N GLU A 849 -25.46 25.88 -20.28
CA GLU A 849 -26.13 27.18 -20.50
C GLU A 849 -25.64 28.24 -19.50
N GLN A 850 -25.15 27.82 -18.34
CA GLN A 850 -24.61 28.67 -17.28
C GLN A 850 -23.09 28.85 -17.35
N HIS A 851 -22.43 28.29 -18.38
CA HIS A 851 -20.97 28.32 -18.55
C HIS A 851 -20.18 27.73 -17.38
N ASP A 852 -20.65 26.59 -16.86
CA ASP A 852 -20.00 25.82 -15.80
C ASP A 852 -18.57 25.39 -16.21
N GLU A 853 -17.56 25.88 -15.48
CA GLU A 853 -16.15 25.63 -15.77
C GLU A 853 -15.75 24.17 -15.54
N ALA A 854 -16.29 23.51 -14.53
CA ALA A 854 -15.96 22.12 -14.20
C ALA A 854 -16.47 21.17 -15.27
N LEU A 855 -17.71 21.35 -15.74
CA LEU A 855 -18.26 20.60 -16.86
C LEU A 855 -17.52 20.91 -18.16
N GLY A 856 -17.19 22.19 -18.41
CA GLY A 856 -16.36 22.61 -19.54
C GLY A 856 -15.00 21.91 -19.57
N GLY A 857 -14.34 21.80 -18.42
CA GLY A 857 -13.06 21.09 -18.27
C GLY A 857 -13.17 19.58 -18.52
N VAL A 858 -14.26 18.94 -18.10
CA VAL A 858 -14.52 17.51 -18.41
C VAL A 858 -14.64 17.30 -19.91
N LEU A 859 -15.37 18.16 -20.60
CA LEU A 859 -15.58 18.08 -22.05
C LEU A 859 -14.30 18.42 -22.83
N TYR A 860 -13.48 19.35 -22.33
CA TYR A 860 -12.17 19.70 -22.90
C TYR A 860 -11.21 18.52 -22.88
N VAL A 861 -11.05 17.83 -21.74
CA VAL A 861 -10.16 16.65 -21.63
C VAL A 861 -10.63 15.50 -22.54
N LEU A 862 -11.92 15.47 -22.85
CA LEU A 862 -12.52 14.51 -23.78
C LEU A 862 -12.55 15.02 -25.24
N GLY A 863 -11.95 16.18 -25.54
CA GLY A 863 -11.90 16.85 -26.85
C GLY A 863 -10.53 17.50 -27.13
N ALA A 864 -10.33 18.07 -28.32
CA ALA A 864 -9.02 18.57 -28.78
C ALA A 864 -8.99 20.08 -29.08
N SER A 865 -9.89 20.87 -28.48
CA SER A 865 -10.09 22.29 -28.83
C SER A 865 -9.68 23.21 -27.71
N SER A 866 -8.87 24.24 -27.99
CA SER A 866 -8.38 25.26 -27.04
C SER A 866 -9.44 26.28 -26.59
N LYS A 867 -10.74 26.01 -26.80
CA LYS A 867 -11.86 26.93 -26.53
C LYS A 867 -12.88 26.28 -25.59
N PRO A 868 -13.63 27.06 -24.79
CA PRO A 868 -14.70 26.53 -23.96
C PRO A 868 -15.73 25.82 -24.85
N PRO A 869 -16.17 24.61 -24.47
CA PRO A 869 -16.98 23.78 -25.33
C PRO A 869 -18.35 24.39 -25.59
N SER A 870 -18.80 24.36 -26.84
CA SER A 870 -20.12 24.85 -27.22
C SER A 870 -21.23 23.88 -26.79
N ILE A 871 -22.48 24.36 -26.69
CA ILE A 871 -23.66 23.51 -26.48
C ILE A 871 -23.75 22.42 -27.56
N THR A 872 -23.37 22.75 -28.80
CA THR A 872 -23.34 21.81 -29.92
C THR A 872 -22.28 20.71 -29.72
N GLU A 873 -21.09 21.07 -29.22
CA GLU A 873 -20.03 20.11 -28.86
C GLU A 873 -20.45 19.19 -27.72
N PHE A 874 -21.14 19.72 -26.70
CA PHE A 874 -21.74 18.90 -25.63
C PHE A 874 -22.69 17.85 -26.20
N PHE A 875 -23.65 18.25 -27.04
CA PHE A 875 -24.59 17.32 -27.65
C PHE A 875 -23.89 16.26 -28.50
N LEU A 876 -22.92 16.65 -29.34
CA LEU A 876 -22.15 15.70 -30.14
C LEU A 876 -21.40 14.70 -29.25
N LYS A 877 -20.86 15.14 -28.13
CA LYS A 877 -20.17 14.26 -27.18
C LYS A 877 -21.14 13.27 -26.53
N VAL A 878 -22.27 13.74 -26.02
CA VAL A 878 -23.29 12.86 -25.42
C VAL A 878 -23.84 11.90 -26.46
N MET A 879 -24.13 12.37 -27.68
CA MET A 879 -24.57 11.51 -28.78
C MET A 879 -23.53 10.43 -29.11
N ALA A 880 -22.23 10.76 -29.16
CA ALA A 880 -21.17 9.77 -29.38
C ALA A 880 -21.09 8.73 -28.25
N ILE A 881 -21.28 9.15 -26.99
CA ILE A 881 -21.34 8.22 -25.85
C ILE A 881 -22.55 7.29 -26.00
N MET A 882 -23.74 7.81 -26.28
CA MET A 882 -24.94 6.99 -26.48
C MET A 882 -24.84 6.06 -27.71
N GLU A 883 -24.19 6.51 -28.78
CA GLU A 883 -23.90 5.73 -29.98
C GLU A 883 -22.98 4.55 -29.66
N SER A 884 -21.92 4.75 -28.87
CA SER A 884 -21.00 3.68 -28.46
C SER A 884 -21.69 2.55 -27.66
N HIS A 885 -22.81 2.84 -27.02
CA HIS A 885 -23.64 1.87 -26.29
C HIS A 885 -24.88 1.40 -27.08
N ASN A 886 -25.02 1.78 -28.35
CA ASN A 886 -26.10 1.40 -29.28
C ASN A 886 -27.52 1.91 -28.89
N TYR A 887 -27.66 3.06 -28.22
CA TYR A 887 -28.96 3.62 -27.84
C TYR A 887 -29.54 4.56 -28.91
N GLY A 888 -29.89 4.01 -30.07
CA GLY A 888 -30.33 4.77 -31.24
C GLY A 888 -31.61 5.60 -31.04
N GLU A 889 -32.59 5.10 -30.26
CA GLU A 889 -33.85 5.82 -30.03
C GLU A 889 -33.64 7.10 -29.21
N GLN A 890 -32.99 6.98 -28.05
CA GLN A 890 -32.67 8.12 -27.17
C GLN A 890 -31.70 9.09 -27.86
N LEU A 891 -30.78 8.58 -28.70
CA LEU A 891 -29.90 9.42 -29.50
C LEU A 891 -30.67 10.29 -30.49
N VAL A 892 -31.70 9.75 -31.19
CA VAL A 892 -32.54 10.56 -32.09
C VAL A 892 -33.33 11.62 -31.31
N GLN A 893 -33.84 11.28 -30.13
CA GLN A 893 -34.52 12.25 -29.25
C GLN A 893 -33.58 13.39 -28.85
N LEU A 894 -32.37 13.05 -28.42
CA LEU A 894 -31.33 13.99 -28.04
C LEU A 894 -30.89 14.85 -29.24
N GLY A 895 -30.67 14.24 -30.40
CA GLY A 895 -30.28 14.96 -31.62
C GLY A 895 -31.36 15.96 -32.08
N ARG A 896 -32.65 15.60 -31.98
CA ARG A 896 -33.76 16.54 -32.26
C ARG A 896 -33.84 17.67 -31.24
N LEU A 897 -33.38 17.48 -30.01
CA LEU A 897 -33.22 18.56 -29.04
C LEU A 897 -32.01 19.42 -29.37
N ALA A 898 -30.89 18.81 -29.74
CA ALA A 898 -29.66 19.50 -30.14
C ALA A 898 -29.92 20.46 -31.30
N LEU A 899 -30.61 20.01 -32.37
CA LEU A 899 -31.00 20.86 -33.49
C LEU A 899 -31.88 22.07 -33.11
N ARG A 900 -32.60 22.01 -31.97
CA ARG A 900 -33.43 23.11 -31.49
C ARG A 900 -32.66 24.11 -30.64
N LYS A 901 -31.64 23.66 -29.89
CA LYS A 901 -30.85 24.49 -28.98
C LYS A 901 -29.53 24.99 -29.58
N SER A 902 -28.98 24.32 -30.59
CA SER A 902 -27.74 24.73 -31.25
C SER A 902 -27.92 26.01 -32.08
N PRO A 903 -26.87 26.85 -32.21
CA PRO A 903 -26.89 28.01 -33.07
C PRO A 903 -27.10 27.61 -34.54
N PRO A 904 -27.90 28.36 -35.33
CA PRO A 904 -28.20 28.01 -36.72
C PRO A 904 -26.98 28.05 -37.65
N ASP A 905 -25.96 28.86 -37.31
CA ASP A 905 -24.73 29.03 -38.08
C ASP A 905 -23.55 28.21 -37.52
N ASP A 906 -23.81 27.25 -36.64
CA ASP A 906 -22.75 26.43 -36.04
C ASP A 906 -22.14 25.46 -37.08
N PRO A 907 -20.81 25.47 -37.31
CA PRO A 907 -20.15 24.59 -38.27
C PRO A 907 -20.28 23.11 -37.94
N LEU A 908 -20.63 22.74 -36.71
CA LEU A 908 -20.81 21.36 -36.25
C LEU A 908 -22.24 20.83 -36.45
N LEU A 909 -23.19 21.70 -36.84
CA LEU A 909 -24.59 21.34 -37.08
C LEU A 909 -24.79 20.27 -38.18
N PRO A 910 -24.06 20.27 -39.32
CA PRO A 910 -24.12 19.19 -40.30
C PRO A 910 -23.81 17.79 -39.72
N THR A 911 -22.90 17.72 -38.75
CA THR A 911 -22.53 16.47 -38.07
C THR A 911 -23.71 15.90 -37.30
N ILE A 912 -24.45 16.74 -36.57
CA ILE A 912 -25.67 16.32 -35.84
C ILE A 912 -26.72 15.76 -36.81
N TYR A 913 -26.97 16.46 -37.93
CA TYR A 913 -27.90 15.97 -38.96
C TYR A 913 -27.48 14.61 -39.51
N THR A 914 -26.20 14.42 -39.78
CA THR A 914 -25.65 13.18 -40.32
C THR A 914 -25.77 12.03 -39.31
N THR A 915 -25.50 12.27 -38.02
CA THR A 915 -25.65 11.25 -36.98
C THR A 915 -27.13 10.86 -36.79
N ILE A 916 -28.06 11.82 -36.72
CA ILE A 916 -29.50 11.51 -36.64
C ILE A 916 -29.94 10.71 -37.88
N PHE A 917 -29.52 11.13 -39.08
CA PHE A 917 -29.84 10.43 -40.33
C PHE A 917 -29.39 8.96 -40.27
N LYS A 918 -28.17 8.68 -39.85
CA LYS A 918 -27.63 7.32 -39.74
C LYS A 918 -28.47 6.45 -38.80
N HIS A 919 -28.84 6.95 -37.63
CA HIS A 919 -29.66 6.19 -36.68
C HIS A 919 -31.12 6.03 -37.11
N GLU A 920 -31.72 7.05 -37.76
CA GLU A 920 -33.05 6.93 -38.38
C GLU A 920 -33.05 5.91 -39.52
N LEU A 921 -31.98 5.86 -40.32
CA LEU A 921 -31.78 4.87 -41.38
C LEU A 921 -31.60 3.45 -40.83
N MET A 922 -30.83 3.28 -39.76
CA MET A 922 -30.66 1.99 -39.09
C MET A 922 -31.95 1.46 -38.48
N THR A 923 -32.84 2.34 -38.02
CA THR A 923 -34.15 1.99 -37.46
C THR A 923 -35.27 1.89 -38.51
N GLU A 924 -34.91 1.86 -39.80
CA GLU A 924 -35.82 1.74 -40.96
C GLU A 924 -36.89 2.84 -41.07
N ARG A 925 -36.66 4.00 -40.43
CA ARG A 925 -37.51 5.18 -40.53
C ARG A 925 -37.14 6.00 -41.77
N PHE A 926 -37.30 5.42 -42.96
CA PHE A 926 -36.79 6.00 -44.21
C PHE A 926 -37.33 7.40 -44.51
N ALA A 927 -38.61 7.66 -44.27
CA ALA A 927 -39.21 8.97 -44.50
C ALA A 927 -38.66 10.06 -43.56
N ASP A 928 -38.43 9.72 -42.29
CA ASP A 928 -37.83 10.64 -41.32
C ASP A 928 -36.36 10.89 -41.66
N SER A 929 -35.61 9.84 -42.01
CA SER A 929 -34.21 9.97 -42.42
C SER A 929 -34.04 10.90 -43.63
N LEU A 930 -34.92 10.80 -44.64
CA LEU A 930 -34.88 11.69 -45.79
C LEU A 930 -35.21 13.14 -45.38
N ARG A 931 -36.17 13.34 -44.48
CA ARG A 931 -36.51 14.68 -43.98
C ARG A 931 -35.34 15.31 -43.23
N THR A 932 -34.61 14.53 -42.43
CA THR A 932 -33.40 14.94 -41.72
C THR A 932 -32.29 15.28 -42.70
N LEU A 933 -32.07 14.44 -43.72
CA LEU A 933 -31.10 14.65 -44.80
C LEU A 933 -31.36 15.97 -45.53
N LEU A 934 -32.58 16.21 -46.02
CA LEU A 934 -32.91 17.39 -46.81
C LEU A 934 -32.70 18.71 -46.05
N LYS A 935 -32.78 18.67 -44.71
CA LYS A 935 -32.57 19.81 -43.82
C LYS A 935 -31.10 20.06 -43.46
N ASN A 936 -30.20 19.12 -43.72
CA ASN A 936 -28.77 19.25 -43.39
C ASN A 936 -28.17 20.47 -44.12
N PRO A 937 -27.55 21.47 -43.49
CA PRO A 937 -27.02 22.65 -44.19
C PRO A 937 -25.89 22.34 -45.19
N SER A 938 -25.20 21.20 -45.07
CA SER A 938 -24.11 20.79 -45.95
C SER A 938 -24.62 20.05 -47.20
N ILE A 939 -24.32 20.58 -48.39
CA ILE A 939 -24.72 19.98 -49.67
C ILE A 939 -23.97 18.67 -49.94
N ASP A 940 -22.72 18.56 -49.51
CA ASP A 940 -21.91 17.36 -49.72
C ASP A 940 -22.38 16.22 -48.81
N ASP A 941 -22.72 16.51 -47.55
CA ASP A 941 -23.28 15.52 -46.62
C ASP A 941 -24.66 15.04 -47.09
N ARG A 942 -25.50 15.93 -47.64
CA ARG A 942 -26.76 15.53 -48.28
C ARG A 942 -26.55 14.47 -49.35
N LYS A 943 -25.59 14.67 -50.25
CA LYS A 943 -25.28 13.73 -51.34
C LYS A 943 -24.76 12.39 -50.81
N MET A 944 -23.89 12.43 -49.80
CA MET A 944 -23.34 11.23 -49.18
C MET A 944 -24.42 10.42 -48.46
N CYS A 945 -25.23 11.08 -47.62
CA CYS A 945 -26.36 10.45 -46.93
C CYS A 945 -27.37 9.88 -47.94
N LEU A 946 -27.60 10.56 -49.08
CA LEU A 946 -28.53 10.08 -50.10
C LEU A 946 -28.05 8.77 -50.73
N ARG A 947 -26.75 8.66 -51.01
CA ARG A 947 -26.15 7.40 -51.51
C ARG A 947 -26.33 6.27 -50.50
N GLU A 948 -26.12 6.52 -49.21
CA GLU A 948 -26.30 5.53 -48.14
C GLU A 948 -27.78 5.10 -48.01
N LEU A 949 -28.73 6.04 -48.06
CA LEU A 949 -30.17 5.75 -48.05
C LEU A 949 -30.57 4.86 -49.22
N LEU A 950 -30.18 5.24 -50.45
CA LEU A 950 -30.50 4.49 -51.66
C LEU A 950 -29.84 3.11 -51.65
N ALA A 951 -28.60 3.01 -51.15
CA ALA A 951 -27.93 1.74 -50.95
C ALA A 951 -28.76 0.81 -50.06
N LYS A 952 -29.14 1.28 -48.86
CA LYS A 952 -29.95 0.51 -47.91
C LYS A 952 -31.31 0.10 -48.48
N LEU A 953 -31.98 0.96 -49.23
CA LEU A 953 -33.29 0.67 -49.83
C LEU A 953 -33.19 -0.36 -50.95
N VAL A 954 -32.16 -0.26 -51.81
CA VAL A 954 -31.93 -1.19 -52.92
C VAL A 954 -31.47 -2.55 -52.40
N ASP A 955 -30.46 -2.57 -51.54
CA ASP A 955 -29.86 -3.79 -51.00
C ASP A 955 -30.86 -4.53 -50.08
N GLY A 956 -31.75 -3.80 -49.39
CA GLY A 956 -32.85 -4.34 -48.59
C GLY A 956 -34.10 -4.72 -49.39
N ASN A 957 -34.08 -4.61 -50.73
CA ASN A 957 -35.21 -4.87 -51.65
C ASN A 957 -36.51 -4.11 -51.29
N GLN A 958 -36.39 -2.92 -50.68
CA GLN A 958 -37.50 -2.07 -50.25
C GLN A 958 -38.07 -1.24 -51.41
N LYS A 959 -38.39 -1.89 -52.54
CA LYS A 959 -38.82 -1.27 -53.80
C LYS A 959 -40.03 -0.34 -53.63
N ARG A 960 -40.97 -0.70 -52.76
CA ARG A 960 -42.16 0.11 -52.48
C ARG A 960 -41.83 1.41 -51.76
N ALA A 961 -40.86 1.39 -50.83
CA ALA A 961 -40.41 2.60 -50.15
C ALA A 961 -39.58 3.48 -51.10
N LEU A 962 -38.69 2.88 -51.89
CA LEU A 962 -37.88 3.56 -52.89
C LEU A 962 -38.72 4.38 -53.90
N ILE A 963 -39.89 3.88 -54.30
CA ILE A 963 -40.77 4.55 -55.28
C ILE A 963 -41.69 5.59 -54.61
N ASN A 964 -42.14 5.33 -53.39
CA ASN A 964 -43.16 6.16 -52.73
C ASN A 964 -42.59 7.34 -51.91
N ILE A 965 -41.27 7.40 -51.74
CA ILE A 965 -40.60 8.49 -51.02
C ILE A 965 -40.49 9.71 -51.93
N ASP A 966 -40.87 10.89 -51.41
CA ASP A 966 -40.72 12.18 -52.12
C ASP A 966 -39.32 12.77 -51.88
N TYR A 967 -38.43 12.62 -52.86
CA TYR A 967 -37.04 13.08 -52.83
C TYR A 967 -36.88 14.60 -53.06
N SER A 968 -37.95 15.31 -53.43
CA SER A 968 -37.97 16.75 -53.63
C SER A 968 -36.77 17.24 -54.48
N SER A 969 -36.01 18.22 -53.98
CA SER A 969 -34.88 18.86 -54.69
C SER A 969 -33.72 17.93 -55.10
N MET A 970 -33.69 16.67 -54.64
CA MET A 970 -32.59 15.73 -54.92
C MET A 970 -32.97 14.63 -55.91
N GLU A 971 -34.15 14.68 -56.53
CA GLU A 971 -34.66 13.65 -57.45
C GLU A 971 -33.71 13.36 -58.62
N ASN A 972 -33.12 14.39 -59.25
CA ASN A 972 -32.13 14.20 -60.33
C ASN A 972 -30.90 13.40 -59.85
N GLN A 973 -30.45 13.62 -58.61
CA GLN A 973 -29.30 12.91 -58.04
C GLN A 973 -29.66 11.46 -57.72
N VAL A 974 -30.91 11.17 -57.34
CA VAL A 974 -31.40 9.81 -57.16
C VAL A 974 -31.34 9.03 -58.48
N ILE A 975 -31.81 9.65 -59.57
CA ILE A 975 -31.76 9.07 -60.92
C ILE A 975 -30.30 8.77 -61.31
N ASP A 976 -29.40 9.74 -61.18
CA ASP A 976 -27.98 9.57 -61.50
C ASP A 976 -27.33 8.42 -60.72
N ILE A 977 -27.64 8.28 -59.42
CA ILE A 977 -27.11 7.21 -58.56
C ILE A 977 -27.67 5.85 -58.97
N LEU A 978 -28.97 5.75 -59.23
CA LEU A 978 -29.63 4.50 -59.64
C LEU A 978 -29.19 4.07 -61.04
N GLU A 979 -29.06 4.99 -61.98
CA GLU A 979 -28.50 4.72 -63.31
C GLU A 979 -27.05 4.24 -63.23
N GLY A 980 -26.23 4.87 -62.38
CA GLY A 980 -24.86 4.44 -62.13
C GLY A 980 -24.79 3.03 -61.55
N ARG A 981 -25.68 2.70 -60.60
CA ARG A 981 -25.79 1.35 -60.04
C ARG A 981 -26.29 0.32 -61.05
N ALA A 982 -27.28 0.67 -61.88
CA ALA A 982 -27.79 -0.21 -62.93
C ALA A 982 -26.69 -0.56 -63.95
N ARG A 983 -25.93 0.45 -64.40
CA ARG A 983 -24.76 0.26 -65.28
C ARG A 983 -23.68 -0.62 -64.64
N ALA A 984 -23.45 -0.51 -63.33
CA ALA A 984 -22.50 -1.35 -62.62
C ALA A 984 -23.00 -2.79 -62.42
N ALA A 985 -24.31 -3.00 -62.26
CA ALA A 985 -24.92 -4.31 -62.15
C ALA A 985 -24.88 -5.08 -63.49
N ASP A 986 -25.16 -4.41 -64.62
CA ASP A 986 -25.05 -5.00 -65.96
C ASP A 986 -23.62 -5.51 -66.23
N VAL A 987 -22.59 -4.77 -65.80
CA VAL A 987 -21.17 -5.16 -65.95
C VAL A 987 -20.78 -6.35 -65.06
N ALA A 988 -21.45 -6.53 -63.91
CA ALA A 988 -21.20 -7.66 -63.01
C ALA A 988 -21.88 -8.96 -63.49
N GLU A 989 -23.00 -8.86 -64.21
CA GLU A 989 -23.66 -10.02 -64.84
C GLU A 989 -22.94 -10.51 -66.11
N ASP A 990 -22.25 -9.63 -66.86
CA ASP A 990 -21.44 -9.99 -68.03
C ASP A 990 -20.04 -10.58 -67.69
N GLY A 991 -19.63 -10.55 -66.42
CA GLY A 991 -18.33 -11.01 -65.93
C GLY A 991 -18.33 -12.35 -65.17
N GLY A 992 -19.46 -13.05 -65.11
CA GLY A 992 -19.66 -14.34 -64.42
C GLY A 992 -19.61 -15.57 -65.32
#